data_AF-A0A9N7JKK6-F1
#
_entry.id   AF-A0A9N7JKK6-F1
#
_cell.length_a   1.000
_cell.length_b   1.000
_cell.length_c   1.000
_cell.angle_alpha   90.00
_cell.angle_beta   90.00
_cell.angle_gamma   90.00
#
_symmetry.space_group_name_H-M   'P 1'
#
loop_
_entity.id
_entity.type
_entity.pdbx_description
1 polymer ?
#
loop_
_entity_poly.entity_id
_entity_poly.type
_entity_poly.pdbx_seq_one_letter_code
_entity_poly.pdbx_strand_id
1 'polypeptide(L)'
;MKEYIELGYGYNITENASKDYLELIKINKDSKVDIDHIRGIYRRDRYAFFKLINEILLRGGNFHLEKEQNILKNITIESNEFIFKSENEFRSLEINFEEYNFGDFLNKYKVDNDKFFNFMFIEAFKVIDRNVDIEKLKEEFIKVGFKIFKKETFERKYIDKVNKKWNTINEGQEDKETDNEYLIIEELNNIVTSIPEDIKYKEVKEIFFESNERMFIDYCMKNDILLINDLDGKSLYNFSKFKGIGKKKFDLVKEKLENIEEIILAIESKIGGKYDDGIETKYEKYLEEIKELNLLNEKIEDIFNQRTFLTYCYQNNKEKLKDILEEIETGFIRIPKMGATKCKRLFSELDGLIDDTKSLNNLLADFIIKINEYWFKKIKFKKIKDIALLLEIDLNLNGIGEKTFEEIQNTRLGDYSLDKEYKKEVVDVIWKINNLMDIDSIIETSVNSLKDDDKKILKQRYLLGNTLEEIGKEYNLTRERIRQKIIKANENLMRMYNNYDIISSLKLEFINSKFIGISEILNFVNEENRSGIKIFLELREDLIFKYMEILTLNDDGYIEELNNEIVEYLDEEFIIDDVIEGLNEIYEIVGFKDLEKYKIEKHLIKLGYRKYGKLYSKNTLSLQKGYEWIANRYIENSIRIDDEGLDLLKRKYIEIFEEDISDKSIRTVEARIMENPNMICIDKREYIHITKWNVHDETKQVADKVLEDTLKLVEITTAQDVIKYHESELSNVGIHNKYYFYSIIKYFFSDKYSTGKGNTMSITYNANKDIMSKSREDIVKEYISENGGAVLKNEVLSELRWELFKLEDTISKSNEIIKIGNYITLISNELLSENIKSKFKYMVSESLSKYGVVSTQLIYSKSMTDTELYTFFKYFHIKSGEGIAAIIKILDPYLKGHTNLLYYEDSQVRSPEDIVISKFREVHKKEEIKSLLKEFGYKEASIGNVFTKLIEEKEYYLISNVEIVYKDKLEEIEENVINNVYSLLDLEIGEKEYIVVNNISRLRRKLPRIDFTWEPELISSLVNGNKYKRVKRVYNDYVGGTDRVILVKDSSSIERFDELVKHIITNEYNGVKHIDHIHKFLLDQGVIYNNEKNRSLPYEILASELFEIDEMGRFKIKE
;
A
#
# COMPACT_ATOMS: atom_id res chain seq x y z
N MET A 1 15.34 -43.23 -39.08
CA MET A 1 14.54 -42.21 -39.81
C MET A 1 14.78 -42.44 -41.29
N LYS A 2 13.72 -42.46 -42.11
CA LYS A 2 13.83 -42.68 -43.57
C LYS A 2 14.22 -41.40 -44.31
N GLU A 3 13.67 -40.27 -43.89
CA GLU A 3 14.05 -38.92 -44.32
C GLU A 3 14.37 -38.09 -43.08
N TYR A 4 15.46 -37.32 -43.10
CA TYR A 4 15.89 -36.55 -41.92
C TYR A 4 16.73 -35.34 -42.30
N ILE A 5 16.78 -34.37 -41.39
CA ILE A 5 17.67 -33.21 -41.40
C ILE A 5 18.86 -33.56 -40.51
N GLU A 6 20.07 -33.43 -41.05
CA GLU A 6 21.31 -33.49 -40.29
C GLU A 6 21.71 -32.06 -39.89
N LEU A 7 21.77 -31.78 -38.60
CA LEU A 7 22.16 -30.49 -38.06
C LEU A 7 23.67 -30.26 -38.23
N GLY A 8 24.04 -29.06 -38.67
CA GLY A 8 25.42 -28.70 -38.98
C GLY A 8 26.33 -28.50 -37.76
N TYR A 9 27.56 -28.04 -38.01
CA TYR A 9 28.60 -27.95 -36.98
C TYR A 9 28.25 -26.93 -35.87
N GLY A 10 28.55 -27.27 -34.61
CA GLY A 10 28.33 -26.38 -33.46
C GLY A 10 26.87 -26.26 -32.99
N TYR A 11 25.94 -27.07 -33.51
CA TYR A 11 24.52 -27.01 -33.12
C TYR A 11 24.29 -27.20 -31.60
N ASN A 12 25.16 -27.97 -30.93
CA ASN A 12 25.11 -28.26 -29.49
C ASN A 12 25.59 -27.10 -28.60
N ILE A 13 26.28 -26.12 -29.17
CA ILE A 13 26.80 -24.93 -28.49
C ILE A 13 26.24 -23.63 -29.09
N THR A 14 25.27 -23.75 -30.00
CA THR A 14 24.59 -22.61 -30.62
C THR A 14 23.46 -22.15 -29.69
N GLU A 15 23.73 -21.10 -28.92
CA GLU A 15 22.76 -20.49 -27.99
C GLU A 15 21.98 -19.34 -28.63
N ASN A 16 22.48 -18.78 -29.74
CA ASN A 16 21.93 -17.60 -30.40
C ASN A 16 21.61 -17.96 -31.86
N ALA A 17 20.37 -18.33 -32.13
CA ALA A 17 19.83 -18.69 -33.43
C ALA A 17 18.35 -18.28 -33.49
N SER A 18 17.69 -18.37 -34.65
CA SER A 18 16.26 -18.08 -34.67
C SER A 18 15.49 -19.06 -33.78
N LYS A 19 14.33 -18.60 -33.27
CA LYS A 19 13.44 -19.41 -32.43
C LYS A 19 13.15 -20.78 -33.05
N ASP A 20 12.85 -20.80 -34.35
CA ASP A 20 12.52 -22.02 -35.09
C ASP A 20 13.72 -22.99 -35.16
N TYR A 21 14.96 -22.47 -35.27
CA TYR A 21 16.18 -23.29 -35.29
C TYR A 21 16.51 -23.86 -33.90
N LEU A 22 16.31 -23.06 -32.83
CA LEU A 22 16.50 -23.52 -31.45
C LEU A 22 15.47 -24.59 -31.06
N GLU A 23 14.22 -24.48 -31.51
CA GLU A 23 13.22 -25.54 -31.35
C GLU A 23 13.63 -26.82 -32.08
N LEU A 24 14.20 -26.68 -33.27
CA LEU A 24 14.71 -27.81 -34.05
C LEU A 24 15.90 -28.51 -33.37
N ILE A 25 16.78 -27.76 -32.68
CA ILE A 25 17.82 -28.33 -31.82
C ILE A 25 17.21 -29.12 -30.66
N LYS A 26 16.16 -28.63 -29.98
CA LYS A 26 15.60 -29.33 -28.81
C LYS A 26 15.04 -30.73 -29.12
N ILE A 27 14.59 -30.95 -30.35
CA ILE A 27 13.98 -32.21 -30.79
C ILE A 27 14.94 -33.13 -31.55
N ASN A 28 16.22 -32.75 -31.66
CA ASN A 28 17.21 -33.57 -32.35
C ASN A 28 17.53 -34.87 -31.59
N LYS A 29 17.78 -35.94 -32.34
CA LYS A 29 18.34 -37.20 -31.83
C LYS A 29 19.60 -37.51 -32.61
N ASP A 30 20.75 -37.50 -31.95
CA ASP A 30 22.08 -37.73 -32.57
C ASP A 30 22.34 -36.80 -33.76
N SER A 31 22.14 -35.49 -33.60
CA SER A 31 22.25 -34.48 -34.68
C SER A 31 21.23 -34.62 -35.80
N LYS A 32 20.22 -35.49 -35.67
CA LYS A 32 19.22 -35.74 -36.71
C LYS A 32 17.82 -35.34 -36.26
N VAL A 33 17.07 -34.70 -37.16
CA VAL A 33 15.67 -34.31 -36.93
C VAL A 33 14.80 -34.90 -38.02
N ASP A 34 13.61 -35.39 -37.67
CA ASP A 34 12.66 -35.91 -38.64
C ASP A 34 12.15 -34.80 -39.58
N ILE A 35 12.17 -35.07 -40.90
CA ILE A 35 11.74 -34.12 -41.93
C ILE A 35 10.27 -33.70 -41.77
N ASP A 36 9.44 -34.53 -41.12
CA ASP A 36 8.02 -34.24 -40.93
C ASP A 36 7.78 -33.00 -40.06
N HIS A 37 8.74 -32.65 -39.20
CA HIS A 37 8.67 -31.44 -38.39
C HIS A 37 8.64 -30.16 -39.24
N ILE A 38 9.54 -30.05 -40.22
CA ILE A 38 9.58 -28.89 -41.13
C ILE A 38 8.43 -28.90 -42.14
N ARG A 39 7.91 -30.09 -42.53
CA ARG A 39 6.69 -30.20 -43.35
C ARG A 39 5.47 -29.63 -42.63
N GLY A 40 5.38 -29.82 -41.32
CA GLY A 40 4.36 -29.22 -40.47
C GLY A 40 4.46 -27.69 -40.39
N ILE A 41 5.67 -27.14 -40.43
CA ILE A 41 5.90 -25.68 -40.50
C ILE A 41 5.48 -25.15 -41.88
N TYR A 42 5.90 -25.81 -42.98
CA TYR A 42 5.54 -25.41 -44.35
C TYR A 42 4.02 -25.28 -44.58
N ARG A 43 3.23 -26.18 -43.98
CA ARG A 43 1.76 -26.16 -44.09
C ARG A 43 1.11 -25.01 -43.32
N ARG A 44 1.73 -24.58 -42.21
CA ARG A 44 1.20 -23.53 -41.32
C ARG A 44 1.69 -22.14 -41.71
N ASP A 45 2.99 -22.02 -41.99
CA ASP A 45 3.66 -20.77 -42.29
C ASP A 45 4.82 -21.01 -43.28
N ARG A 46 4.59 -20.65 -44.54
CA ARG A 46 5.59 -20.77 -45.60
C ARG A 46 6.79 -19.83 -45.40
N TYR A 47 6.56 -18.66 -44.80
CA TYR A 47 7.63 -17.69 -44.57
C TYR A 47 8.59 -18.18 -43.47
N ALA A 48 8.04 -18.65 -42.36
CA ALA A 48 8.84 -19.26 -41.29
C ALA A 48 9.59 -20.50 -41.78
N PHE A 49 8.96 -21.31 -42.64
CA PHE A 49 9.62 -22.45 -43.28
C PHE A 49 10.86 -22.04 -44.09
N PHE A 50 10.74 -21.11 -45.04
CA PHE A 50 11.89 -20.72 -45.87
C PHE A 50 13.01 -20.04 -45.06
N LYS A 51 12.63 -19.30 -44.01
CA LYS A 51 13.59 -18.73 -43.05
C LYS A 51 14.38 -19.82 -42.32
N LEU A 52 13.70 -20.82 -41.78
CA LEU A 52 14.32 -21.94 -41.06
C LEU A 52 15.24 -22.77 -41.97
N ILE A 53 14.80 -23.09 -43.20
CA ILE A 53 15.61 -23.84 -44.17
C ILE A 53 16.91 -23.11 -44.50
N ASN A 54 16.85 -21.80 -44.74
CA ASN A 54 18.03 -21.02 -45.03
C ASN A 54 18.99 -20.98 -43.84
N GLU A 55 18.50 -20.87 -42.62
CA GLU A 55 19.35 -20.89 -41.43
C GLU A 55 20.01 -22.26 -41.19
N ILE A 56 19.29 -23.36 -41.43
CA ILE A 56 19.86 -24.72 -41.39
C ILE A 56 21.04 -24.83 -42.36
N LEU A 57 20.86 -24.36 -43.59
CA LEU A 57 21.91 -24.40 -44.61
C LEU A 57 23.08 -23.46 -44.28
N LEU A 58 22.82 -22.25 -43.76
CA LEU A 58 23.86 -21.32 -43.31
C LEU A 58 24.78 -21.92 -42.24
N ARG A 59 24.24 -22.79 -41.39
CA ARG A 59 24.96 -23.50 -40.32
C ARG A 59 25.51 -24.85 -40.77
N GLY A 60 25.42 -25.17 -42.06
CA GLY A 60 25.97 -26.38 -42.67
C GLY A 60 25.17 -27.66 -42.42
N GLY A 61 23.86 -27.54 -42.19
CA GLY A 61 22.95 -28.68 -42.13
C GLY A 61 22.62 -29.25 -43.51
N ASN A 62 22.28 -30.55 -43.56
CA ASN A 62 21.97 -31.29 -44.78
C ASN A 62 20.61 -31.99 -44.71
N PHE A 63 19.93 -32.16 -45.84
CA PHE A 63 18.65 -32.85 -45.96
C PHE A 63 18.82 -34.22 -46.62
N HIS A 64 18.42 -35.28 -45.94
CA HIS A 64 18.44 -36.65 -46.46
C HIS A 64 17.01 -37.06 -46.82
N LEU A 65 16.68 -37.10 -48.12
CA LEU A 65 15.33 -37.33 -48.64
C LEU A 65 15.27 -38.61 -49.48
N GLU A 66 14.11 -39.28 -49.51
CA GLU A 66 13.90 -40.48 -50.35
C GLU A 66 13.78 -40.11 -51.84
N LYS A 67 13.38 -38.86 -52.16
CA LYS A 67 13.25 -38.32 -53.53
C LYS A 67 13.78 -36.88 -53.58
N GLU A 68 14.44 -36.51 -54.68
CA GLU A 68 14.88 -35.13 -54.89
C GLU A 68 13.70 -34.15 -54.91
N GLN A 69 13.83 -33.04 -54.18
CA GLN A 69 12.82 -31.98 -54.14
C GLN A 69 13.44 -30.63 -54.50
N ASN A 70 12.72 -29.82 -55.29
CA ASN A 70 13.19 -28.51 -55.71
C ASN A 70 13.35 -27.50 -54.56
N ILE A 71 12.65 -27.72 -53.44
CA ILE A 71 12.58 -26.81 -52.30
C ILE A 71 13.69 -27.09 -51.27
N LEU A 72 14.07 -28.36 -51.10
CA LEU A 72 15.04 -28.83 -50.10
C LEU A 72 16.28 -29.37 -50.82
N LYS A 73 17.08 -28.45 -51.39
CA LYS A 73 18.32 -28.80 -52.10
C LYS A 73 19.49 -28.83 -51.12
N ASN A 74 20.25 -29.92 -51.13
CA ASN A 74 21.56 -29.95 -50.47
C ASN A 74 22.52 -29.06 -51.26
N ILE A 75 23.21 -28.17 -50.55
CA ILE A 75 24.27 -27.34 -51.11
C ILE A 75 25.57 -27.85 -50.50
N THR A 76 26.47 -28.32 -51.35
CA THR A 76 27.82 -28.72 -50.92
C THR A 76 28.61 -27.46 -50.61
N ILE A 77 28.92 -27.24 -49.33
CA ILE A 77 29.82 -26.17 -48.89
C ILE A 77 31.25 -26.68 -49.00
N GLU A 78 32.10 -26.02 -49.79
CA GLU A 78 33.48 -26.46 -50.08
C GLU A 78 34.48 -25.93 -49.03
N SER A 79 34.18 -24.80 -48.38
CA SER A 79 35.01 -24.17 -47.35
C SER A 79 34.63 -24.57 -45.91
N ASN A 80 35.65 -24.85 -45.10
CA ASN A 80 35.55 -25.16 -43.67
C ASN A 80 35.67 -23.91 -42.76
N GLU A 81 35.41 -22.72 -43.29
CA GLU A 81 35.52 -21.46 -42.57
C GLU A 81 34.18 -21.00 -42.00
N PHE A 82 34.13 -20.81 -40.68
CA PHE A 82 32.93 -20.33 -39.98
C PHE A 82 33.18 -19.03 -39.23
N ILE A 83 32.12 -18.25 -39.11
CA ILE A 83 32.11 -16.96 -38.43
C ILE A 83 32.04 -17.19 -36.92
N PHE A 84 32.79 -16.40 -36.15
CA PHE A 84 32.79 -16.46 -34.70
C PHE A 84 33.03 -15.10 -34.06
N LYS A 85 32.26 -14.83 -33.01
CA LYS A 85 32.42 -13.70 -32.11
C LYS A 85 32.32 -14.18 -30.66
N SER A 86 33.26 -13.76 -29.82
CA SER A 86 33.32 -14.15 -28.40
C SER A 86 32.32 -13.37 -27.54
N GLU A 87 32.07 -12.13 -27.90
CA GLU A 87 31.28 -11.16 -27.12
C GLU A 87 30.26 -10.50 -28.05
N ASN A 88 29.10 -10.14 -27.50
CA ASN A 88 28.10 -9.42 -28.28
C ASN A 88 28.45 -7.93 -28.26
N GLU A 89 28.92 -7.38 -29.37
CA GLU A 89 29.30 -5.97 -29.50
C GLU A 89 28.39 -5.24 -30.51
N PHE A 90 27.32 -5.90 -30.97
CA PHE A 90 26.41 -5.45 -32.03
C PHE A 90 27.09 -5.00 -33.34
N ARG A 91 28.30 -5.51 -33.61
CA ARG A 91 29.09 -5.20 -34.81
C ARG A 91 28.44 -5.69 -36.09
N SER A 92 27.54 -6.66 -36.02
CA SER A 92 26.73 -7.10 -37.14
C SER A 92 25.88 -5.97 -37.75
N LEU A 93 25.54 -4.93 -36.98
CA LEU A 93 24.83 -3.74 -37.47
C LEU A 93 25.72 -2.82 -38.33
N GLU A 94 27.04 -2.97 -38.23
CA GLU A 94 28.00 -2.19 -39.02
C GLU A 94 28.23 -2.78 -40.42
N ILE A 95 27.80 -4.03 -40.64
CA ILE A 95 27.90 -4.70 -41.95
C ILE A 95 26.82 -4.14 -42.87
N ASN A 96 27.24 -3.56 -43.99
CA ASN A 96 26.32 -3.07 -45.01
C ASN A 96 25.74 -4.23 -45.85
N PHE A 97 24.77 -4.95 -45.29
CA PHE A 97 24.15 -6.08 -45.98
C PHE A 97 23.43 -5.69 -47.29
N GLU A 98 23.02 -4.43 -47.47
CA GLU A 98 22.42 -3.97 -48.74
C GLU A 98 23.39 -4.11 -49.92
N GLU A 99 24.69 -3.89 -49.71
CA GLU A 99 25.74 -4.00 -50.74
C GLU A 99 25.92 -5.45 -51.24
N TYR A 100 25.42 -6.42 -50.48
CA TYR A 100 25.51 -7.85 -50.76
C TYR A 100 24.15 -8.49 -51.09
N ASN A 101 23.13 -7.68 -51.43
CA ASN A 101 21.74 -8.10 -51.67
C ASN A 101 21.04 -8.75 -50.45
N PHE A 102 21.49 -8.42 -49.25
CA PHE A 102 20.99 -8.97 -47.99
C PHE A 102 20.40 -7.89 -47.07
N GLY A 103 19.97 -6.72 -47.59
CA GLY A 103 19.56 -5.56 -46.79
C GLY A 103 18.58 -5.84 -45.64
N ASP A 104 17.64 -6.78 -45.85
CA ASP A 104 16.67 -7.19 -44.84
C ASP A 104 17.12 -8.37 -43.95
N PHE A 105 18.37 -8.83 -44.04
CA PHE A 105 18.84 -10.04 -43.35
C PHE A 105 18.66 -9.95 -41.84
N LEU A 106 19.12 -8.83 -41.24
CA LEU A 106 19.03 -8.62 -39.80
C LEU A 106 17.56 -8.60 -39.32
N ASN A 107 16.69 -7.92 -40.05
CA ASN A 107 15.26 -7.85 -39.76
C ASN A 107 14.56 -9.21 -39.96
N LYS A 108 14.88 -9.90 -41.06
CA LYS A 108 14.34 -11.21 -41.43
C LYS A 108 14.64 -12.25 -40.37
N TYR A 109 15.88 -12.31 -39.88
CA TYR A 109 16.28 -13.25 -38.84
C TYR A 109 16.04 -12.75 -37.42
N LYS A 110 15.70 -11.46 -37.24
CA LYS A 110 15.61 -10.77 -35.94
C LYS A 110 16.93 -10.88 -35.17
N VAL A 111 18.02 -10.56 -35.85
CA VAL A 111 19.37 -10.64 -35.29
C VAL A 111 19.57 -9.48 -34.31
N ASP A 112 19.67 -9.82 -33.03
CA ASP A 112 19.91 -8.89 -31.92
C ASP A 112 21.22 -9.20 -31.18
N ASN A 113 22.01 -10.16 -31.69
CA ASN A 113 23.25 -10.60 -31.07
C ASN A 113 24.25 -11.02 -32.14
N ASP A 114 25.49 -10.50 -32.07
CA ASP A 114 26.58 -10.88 -32.99
C ASP A 114 26.86 -12.38 -32.97
N LYS A 115 26.65 -13.02 -31.82
CA LYS A 115 26.80 -14.49 -31.67
C LYS A 115 25.80 -15.26 -32.52
N PHE A 116 24.77 -14.62 -33.08
CA PHE A 116 23.87 -15.24 -34.07
C PHE A 116 24.66 -15.88 -35.22
N PHE A 117 25.70 -15.19 -35.70
CA PHE A 117 26.53 -15.65 -36.81
C PHE A 117 27.51 -16.77 -36.40
N ASN A 118 27.62 -17.10 -35.11
CA ASN A 118 28.54 -18.12 -34.66
C ASN A 118 28.24 -19.46 -35.33
N PHE A 119 29.29 -20.08 -35.87
CA PHE A 119 29.25 -21.37 -36.57
C PHE A 119 28.47 -21.35 -37.90
N MET A 120 28.10 -20.18 -38.41
CA MET A 120 27.67 -20.06 -39.80
C MET A 120 28.87 -20.13 -40.73
N PHE A 121 28.77 -20.91 -41.79
CA PHE A 121 29.80 -21.00 -42.81
C PHE A 121 29.74 -19.79 -43.72
N ILE A 122 30.88 -19.12 -43.92
CA ILE A 122 30.91 -17.89 -44.72
C ILE A 122 30.42 -18.14 -46.16
N GLU A 123 30.78 -19.28 -46.74
CA GLU A 123 30.33 -19.68 -48.08
C GLU A 123 28.83 -19.99 -48.17
N ALA A 124 28.19 -20.35 -47.06
CA ALA A 124 26.79 -20.71 -47.07
C ALA A 124 25.86 -19.51 -47.35
N PHE A 125 26.36 -18.28 -47.32
CA PHE A 125 25.59 -17.11 -47.78
C PHE A 125 25.22 -17.18 -49.27
N LYS A 126 25.91 -18.01 -50.08
CA LYS A 126 25.51 -18.35 -51.47
C LYS A 126 24.16 -19.06 -51.57
N VAL A 127 23.65 -19.61 -50.47
CA VAL A 127 22.30 -20.19 -50.37
C VAL A 127 21.23 -19.12 -50.56
N ILE A 128 21.50 -17.90 -50.09
CA ILE A 128 20.54 -16.77 -50.13
C ILE A 128 20.63 -16.04 -51.48
N ASP A 129 21.85 -15.72 -51.94
CA ASP A 129 22.10 -15.18 -53.27
C ASP A 129 23.36 -15.81 -53.87
N ARG A 130 23.22 -16.45 -55.04
CA ARG A 130 24.34 -17.12 -55.73
C ARG A 130 25.40 -16.16 -56.25
N ASN A 131 25.08 -14.87 -56.39
CA ASN A 131 25.96 -13.85 -56.96
C ASN A 131 26.76 -13.09 -55.89
N VAL A 132 26.62 -13.45 -54.60
CA VAL A 132 27.38 -12.81 -53.52
C VAL A 132 28.89 -13.05 -53.66
N ASP A 133 29.66 -11.97 -53.50
CA ASP A 133 31.12 -12.02 -53.41
C ASP A 133 31.56 -12.42 -51.99
N ILE A 134 31.88 -13.71 -51.80
CA ILE A 134 32.19 -14.29 -50.48
C ILE A 134 33.49 -13.73 -49.90
N GLU A 135 34.49 -13.41 -50.72
CA GLU A 135 35.75 -12.85 -50.21
C GLU A 135 35.54 -11.43 -49.68
N LYS A 136 34.76 -10.60 -50.37
CA LYS A 136 34.38 -9.29 -49.85
C LYS A 136 33.53 -9.37 -48.60
N LEU A 137 32.54 -10.27 -48.57
CA LEU A 137 31.71 -10.46 -47.38
C LEU A 137 32.55 -10.90 -46.17
N LYS A 138 33.51 -11.81 -46.40
CA LYS A 138 34.48 -12.25 -45.39
C LYS A 138 35.33 -11.10 -44.87
N GLU A 139 35.87 -10.27 -45.76
CA GLU A 139 36.62 -9.06 -45.39
C GLU A 139 35.77 -8.10 -44.56
N GLU A 140 34.49 -7.93 -44.91
CA GLU A 140 33.57 -7.07 -44.16
C GLU A 140 33.31 -7.61 -42.74
N PHE A 141 33.05 -8.91 -42.59
CA PHE A 141 32.95 -9.55 -41.27
C PHE A 141 34.24 -9.38 -40.44
N ILE A 142 35.42 -9.53 -41.05
CA ILE A 142 36.70 -9.34 -40.35
C ILE A 142 36.88 -7.88 -39.93
N LYS A 143 36.56 -6.93 -40.81
CA LYS A 143 36.67 -5.49 -40.60
C LYS A 143 35.83 -5.01 -39.42
N VAL A 144 34.62 -5.54 -39.26
CA VAL A 144 33.75 -5.24 -38.12
C VAL A 144 34.06 -6.10 -36.88
N GLY A 145 35.15 -6.87 -36.90
CA GLY A 145 35.71 -7.53 -35.72
C GLY A 145 35.18 -8.94 -35.46
N PHE A 146 34.59 -9.62 -36.44
CA PHE A 146 34.34 -11.06 -36.38
C PHE A 146 35.63 -11.83 -36.70
N LYS A 147 35.76 -13.02 -36.12
CA LYS A 147 36.86 -13.95 -36.41
C LYS A 147 36.35 -15.02 -37.35
N ILE A 148 37.14 -15.33 -38.36
CA ILE A 148 36.88 -16.47 -39.25
C ILE A 148 37.80 -17.60 -38.83
N PHE A 149 37.23 -18.71 -38.37
CA PHE A 149 37.99 -19.88 -37.96
C PHE A 149 37.84 -21.00 -38.97
N LYS A 150 38.92 -21.74 -39.19
CA LYS A 150 38.85 -23.06 -39.81
C LYS A 150 38.46 -24.08 -38.75
N LYS A 151 37.51 -24.96 -39.09
CA LYS A 151 36.96 -26.03 -38.23
C LYS A 151 38.02 -26.75 -37.37
N GLU A 152 39.13 -27.13 -37.99
CA GLU A 152 40.23 -27.90 -37.38
C GLU A 152 40.96 -27.17 -36.22
N THR A 153 40.93 -25.83 -36.18
CA THR A 153 41.71 -25.04 -35.21
C THR A 153 40.95 -24.75 -33.91
N PHE A 154 39.61 -24.81 -33.94
CA PHE A 154 38.75 -24.43 -32.81
C PHE A 154 38.65 -25.52 -31.74
N GLU A 155 38.64 -26.80 -32.13
CA GLU A 155 38.45 -27.94 -31.23
C GLU A 155 39.55 -28.08 -30.14
N ARG A 156 40.75 -27.52 -30.36
CA ARG A 156 41.88 -27.62 -29.40
C ARG A 156 41.86 -26.59 -28.25
N LYS A 157 41.13 -25.47 -28.35
CA LYS A 157 41.20 -24.37 -27.36
C LYS A 157 40.08 -24.36 -26.31
N TYR A 158 38.98 -25.07 -26.55
CA TYR A 158 37.78 -25.02 -25.70
C TYR A 158 37.89 -25.90 -24.44
N ILE A 159 38.69 -26.98 -24.50
CA ILE A 159 38.83 -27.97 -23.41
C ILE A 159 39.59 -27.40 -22.19
N ASP A 160 40.47 -26.40 -22.36
CA ASP A 160 41.32 -25.89 -21.27
C ASP A 160 40.66 -24.85 -20.35
N LYS A 161 39.58 -24.19 -20.79
CA LYS A 161 38.98 -23.04 -20.08
C LYS A 161 37.97 -23.45 -19.00
N VAL A 162 37.43 -24.67 -19.07
CA VAL A 162 36.37 -25.17 -18.17
C VAL A 162 36.91 -25.54 -16.78
N ASN A 163 38.21 -25.83 -16.65
CA ASN A 163 38.79 -26.37 -15.40
C ASN A 163 39.21 -25.34 -14.34
N LYS A 164 39.04 -24.01 -14.55
CA LYS A 164 39.63 -22.97 -13.68
C LYS A 164 38.66 -22.17 -12.79
N LYS A 165 37.34 -22.38 -12.89
CA LYS A 165 36.34 -21.47 -12.27
C LYS A 165 35.76 -21.96 -10.92
N TRP A 166 36.33 -22.98 -10.27
CA TRP A 166 35.69 -23.64 -9.12
C TRP A 166 36.17 -23.23 -7.71
N ASN A 167 37.19 -22.39 -7.52
CA ASN A 167 37.78 -22.18 -6.18
C ASN A 167 38.18 -20.72 -5.86
N THR A 168 37.24 -19.80 -5.58
CA THR A 168 37.50 -18.58 -4.77
C THR A 168 36.24 -17.72 -4.57
N ILE A 169 35.38 -17.99 -3.58
CA ILE A 169 34.51 -16.98 -2.94
C ILE A 169 34.26 -17.43 -1.48
N ASN A 170 34.55 -16.54 -0.52
CA ASN A 170 34.25 -16.50 0.94
C ASN A 170 35.54 -16.04 1.67
N GLU A 171 35.64 -14.98 2.47
CA GLU A 171 34.74 -13.99 3.09
C GLU A 171 35.62 -12.79 3.52
N GLY A 172 35.04 -11.61 3.74
CA GLY A 172 35.75 -10.43 4.27
C GLY A 172 34.99 -9.75 5.41
N GLN A 173 35.78 -9.22 6.37
CA GLN A 173 35.62 -8.01 7.24
C GLN A 173 34.39 -7.93 8.20
N GLU A 174 34.37 -7.26 9.37
CA GLU A 174 34.97 -5.98 9.81
C GLU A 174 34.92 -5.74 11.38
N ASP A 175 35.31 -4.54 11.85
CA ASP A 175 35.97 -4.12 13.12
C ASP A 175 35.13 -3.58 14.34
N LYS A 176 35.77 -3.65 15.55
CA LYS A 176 35.95 -2.77 16.76
C LYS A 176 34.90 -1.80 17.37
N GLU A 177 34.73 -1.87 18.72
CA GLU A 177 34.61 -0.76 19.71
C GLU A 177 34.69 -1.29 21.19
N THR A 178 35.81 -1.15 21.94
CA THR A 178 35.91 -1.72 23.34
C THR A 178 36.78 -0.98 24.39
N ASP A 179 37.18 0.29 24.23
CA ASP A 179 38.23 0.85 25.13
C ASP A 179 37.78 1.78 26.30
N ASN A 180 36.48 2.04 26.51
CA ASN A 180 36.02 2.98 27.58
C ASN A 180 35.26 2.35 28.77
N GLU A 181 34.76 1.12 28.65
CA GLU A 181 33.98 0.46 29.71
C GLU A 181 34.87 -0.14 30.81
N TYR A 182 36.04 -0.64 30.42
CA TYR A 182 36.97 -1.33 31.32
C TYR A 182 37.49 -0.41 32.44
N LEU A 183 37.82 0.85 32.11
CA LEU A 183 38.36 1.82 33.06
C LEU A 183 37.35 2.23 34.14
N ILE A 184 36.05 2.28 33.83
CA ILE A 184 34.99 2.67 34.80
C ILE A 184 34.69 1.51 35.75
N ILE A 185 34.70 0.28 35.24
CA ILE A 185 34.47 -0.92 36.06
C ILE A 185 35.63 -1.11 37.05
N GLU A 186 36.87 -0.80 36.64
CA GLU A 186 38.04 -0.89 37.51
C GLU A 186 37.99 0.12 38.69
N GLU A 187 37.54 1.36 38.45
CA GLU A 187 37.34 2.36 39.52
C GLU A 187 36.30 1.90 40.56
N LEU A 188 35.18 1.31 40.10
CA LEU A 188 34.11 0.85 40.99
C LEU A 188 34.47 -0.41 41.77
N ASN A 189 35.28 -1.30 41.19
CA ASN A 189 35.80 -2.47 41.89
C ASN A 189 36.68 -2.07 43.09
N ASN A 190 37.48 -1.00 42.96
CA ASN A 190 38.34 -0.54 44.06
C ASN A 190 37.54 -0.14 45.31
N ILE A 191 36.37 0.48 45.13
CA ILE A 191 35.47 0.90 46.23
C ILE A 191 34.88 -0.30 46.97
N VAL A 192 34.45 -1.32 46.23
CA VAL A 192 33.93 -2.56 46.82
C VAL A 192 35.03 -3.30 47.58
N THR A 193 36.24 -3.35 47.03
CA THR A 193 37.36 -4.04 47.68
C THR A 193 37.87 -3.35 48.95
N SER A 194 37.60 -2.04 49.13
CA SER A 194 37.94 -1.31 50.35
C SER A 194 36.99 -1.54 51.53
N ILE A 195 35.89 -2.28 51.35
CA ILE A 195 34.93 -2.57 52.43
C ILE A 195 35.54 -3.60 53.41
N PRO A 196 35.49 -3.36 54.74
CA PRO A 196 35.97 -4.29 55.77
C PRO A 196 35.26 -5.66 55.77
N GLU A 197 36.01 -6.74 56.05
CA GLU A 197 35.50 -8.13 56.02
C GLU A 197 34.33 -8.40 56.98
N ASP A 198 34.26 -7.72 58.11
CA ASP A 198 33.19 -7.85 59.10
C ASP A 198 31.85 -7.24 58.62
N ILE A 199 31.88 -6.38 57.60
CA ILE A 199 30.69 -5.74 57.01
C ILE A 199 30.21 -6.49 55.77
N LYS A 200 31.11 -7.18 55.06
CA LYS A 200 30.81 -7.90 53.80
C LYS A 200 29.70 -8.95 53.91
N TYR A 201 29.54 -9.57 55.08
CA TYR A 201 28.54 -10.61 55.31
C TYR A 201 27.20 -10.09 55.83
N LYS A 202 27.01 -8.76 55.94
CA LYS A 202 25.71 -8.17 56.30
C LYS A 202 24.79 -8.08 55.08
N GLU A 203 23.49 -8.19 55.33
CA GLU A 203 22.49 -8.03 54.28
C GLU A 203 22.39 -6.57 53.82
N VAL A 204 22.22 -6.34 52.52
CA VAL A 204 22.12 -5.00 51.93
C VAL A 204 21.02 -4.16 52.60
N LYS A 205 19.89 -4.80 52.97
CA LYS A 205 18.73 -4.13 53.62
C LYS A 205 18.97 -3.68 55.08
N GLU A 206 20.01 -4.20 55.74
CA GLU A 206 20.36 -3.79 57.10
C GLU A 206 21.19 -2.50 57.11
N ILE A 207 21.82 -2.16 55.98
CA ILE A 207 22.69 -0.98 55.84
C ILE A 207 22.01 0.14 55.02
N PHE A 208 21.22 -0.25 54.02
CA PHE A 208 20.42 0.66 53.20
C PHE A 208 18.94 0.53 53.59
N PHE A 209 18.35 1.58 54.14
CA PHE A 209 16.97 1.57 54.67
C PHE A 209 16.24 2.90 54.53
N GLU A 210 16.89 3.94 53.99
CA GLU A 210 16.27 5.24 53.79
C GLU A 210 15.35 5.24 52.55
N SER A 211 14.35 6.13 52.54
CA SER A 211 13.32 6.15 51.49
C SER A 211 13.86 6.50 50.09
N ASN A 212 15.00 7.19 50.02
CA ASN A 212 15.76 7.53 48.81
C ASN A 212 16.66 6.37 48.31
N GLU A 213 16.88 5.32 49.11
CA GLU A 213 17.75 4.17 48.81
C GLU A 213 16.95 2.93 48.35
N ARG A 214 15.62 3.00 48.42
CA ARG A 214 14.72 1.88 48.11
C ARG A 214 14.90 1.32 46.69
N MET A 215 15.20 2.15 45.70
CA MET A 215 15.46 1.69 44.32
C MET A 215 16.77 0.89 44.19
N PHE A 216 17.75 1.12 45.07
CA PHE A 216 18.97 0.32 45.13
C PHE A 216 18.69 -1.05 45.77
N ILE A 217 17.91 -1.08 46.85
CA ILE A 217 17.46 -2.34 47.49
C ILE A 217 16.64 -3.17 46.49
N ASP A 218 15.66 -2.56 45.83
CA ASP A 218 14.82 -3.24 44.83
C ASP A 218 15.65 -3.76 43.65
N TYR A 219 16.68 -3.03 43.22
CA TYR A 219 17.62 -3.48 42.19
C TYR A 219 18.46 -4.68 42.65
N CYS A 220 19.04 -4.62 43.85
CA CYS A 220 19.85 -5.70 44.42
C CYS A 220 19.03 -6.98 44.61
N MET A 221 17.80 -6.86 45.14
CA MET A 221 16.89 -8.01 45.26
C MET A 221 16.47 -8.60 43.91
N LYS A 222 16.34 -7.78 42.85
CA LYS A 222 15.99 -8.27 41.50
C LYS A 222 17.12 -8.99 40.78
N ASN A 223 18.36 -8.79 41.22
CA ASN A 223 19.57 -9.36 40.60
C ASN A 223 20.29 -10.33 41.55
N ASP A 224 19.58 -10.85 42.56
CA ASP A 224 20.09 -11.83 43.55
C ASP A 224 21.33 -11.37 44.34
N ILE A 225 21.48 -10.06 44.56
CA ILE A 225 22.53 -9.45 45.39
C ILE A 225 21.96 -9.24 46.80
N LEU A 226 22.23 -10.17 47.72
CA LEU A 226 21.62 -10.18 49.05
C LEU A 226 22.57 -9.64 50.13
N LEU A 227 23.86 -9.92 49.99
CA LEU A 227 24.92 -9.50 50.91
C LEU A 227 25.78 -8.40 50.29
N ILE A 228 26.46 -7.61 51.12
CA ILE A 228 27.39 -6.58 50.64
C ILE A 228 28.54 -7.20 49.82
N ASN A 229 28.96 -8.43 50.13
CA ASN A 229 30.00 -9.15 49.38
C ASN A 229 29.57 -9.57 47.97
N ASP A 230 28.27 -9.58 47.68
CA ASP A 230 27.75 -9.95 46.36
C ASP A 230 27.83 -8.77 45.36
N LEU A 231 28.19 -7.57 45.84
CA LEU A 231 28.41 -6.40 44.99
C LEU A 231 29.78 -6.49 44.31
N ASP A 232 29.83 -6.17 43.03
CA ASP A 232 31.07 -5.93 42.29
C ASP A 232 30.95 -4.65 41.43
N GLY A 233 32.08 -4.19 40.88
CA GLY A 233 32.13 -2.99 40.05
C GLY A 233 31.24 -3.09 38.80
N LYS A 234 30.98 -4.31 38.31
CA LYS A 234 30.09 -4.55 37.17
C LYS A 234 28.62 -4.40 37.57
N SER A 235 28.25 -4.88 38.75
CA SER A 235 26.90 -4.76 39.34
C SER A 235 26.57 -3.31 39.67
N LEU A 236 27.54 -2.54 40.18
CA LEU A 236 27.39 -1.10 40.41
C LEU A 236 27.34 -0.30 39.10
N TYR A 237 28.15 -0.67 38.10
CA TYR A 237 28.07 -0.06 36.76
C TYR A 237 26.70 -0.29 36.12
N ASN A 238 26.17 -1.51 36.22
CA ASN A 238 24.83 -1.85 35.73
C ASN A 238 23.73 -1.09 36.48
N PHE A 239 23.88 -0.91 37.80
CA PHE A 239 22.95 -0.08 38.58
C PHE A 239 22.94 1.38 38.12
N SER A 240 24.11 1.94 37.78
CA SER A 240 24.21 3.31 37.24
C SER A 240 23.43 3.51 35.92
N LYS A 241 23.21 2.43 35.16
CA LYS A 241 22.44 2.41 33.91
C LYS A 241 20.98 1.98 34.10
N PHE A 242 20.56 1.68 35.34
CA PHE A 242 19.21 1.19 35.63
C PHE A 242 18.17 2.31 35.47
N LYS A 243 17.04 1.98 34.83
CA LYS A 243 16.01 2.96 34.43
C LYS A 243 15.44 3.69 35.65
N GLY A 244 15.65 5.01 35.73
CA GLY A 244 15.20 5.87 36.85
C GLY A 244 16.30 6.24 37.86
N ILE A 245 17.52 5.76 37.65
CA ILE A 245 18.73 6.14 38.40
C ILE A 245 19.46 7.24 37.61
N GLY A 246 19.52 8.43 38.19
CA GLY A 246 20.33 9.54 37.67
C GLY A 246 21.59 9.73 38.50
N LYS A 247 22.57 10.46 37.97
CA LYS A 247 23.90 10.68 38.58
C LYS A 247 23.85 10.97 40.10
N LYS A 248 22.99 11.89 40.54
CA LYS A 248 22.80 12.21 41.98
C LYS A 248 22.39 11.02 42.87
N LYS A 249 21.54 10.11 42.38
CA LYS A 249 21.08 8.95 43.15
C LYS A 249 22.16 7.86 43.21
N PHE A 250 22.91 7.70 42.12
CA PHE A 250 24.05 6.80 42.08
C PHE A 250 25.19 7.29 42.97
N ASP A 251 25.51 8.59 42.92
CA ASP A 251 26.57 9.20 43.73
C ASP A 251 26.29 9.07 45.24
N LEU A 252 25.02 9.16 45.67
CA LEU A 252 24.63 8.94 47.08
C LEU A 252 24.90 7.51 47.57
N VAL A 253 24.65 6.51 46.73
CA VAL A 253 24.94 5.11 47.05
C VAL A 253 26.46 4.87 47.06
N LYS A 254 27.20 5.49 46.12
CA LYS A 254 28.66 5.44 46.06
C LYS A 254 29.29 6.03 47.34
N GLU A 255 28.85 7.22 47.76
CA GLU A 255 29.36 7.93 48.96
C GLU A 255 29.08 7.17 50.26
N LYS A 256 27.93 6.49 50.36
CA LYS A 256 27.58 5.68 51.55
C LYS A 256 28.37 4.37 51.63
N LEU A 257 28.71 3.76 50.49
CA LEU A 257 29.62 2.61 50.43
C LEU A 257 31.06 3.02 50.80
N GLU A 258 31.48 4.23 50.45
CA GLU A 258 32.81 4.78 50.79
C GLU A 258 32.97 5.10 52.29
N ASN A 259 31.89 5.36 53.04
CA ASN A 259 31.93 5.80 54.46
C ASN A 259 31.21 4.84 55.45
N ILE A 260 31.11 3.56 55.10
CA ILE A 260 30.24 2.58 55.78
C ILE A 260 30.60 2.28 57.25
N GLU A 261 31.87 2.49 57.65
CA GLU A 261 32.38 2.23 59.02
C GLU A 261 31.84 3.22 60.07
N GLU A 262 31.78 4.52 59.76
CA GLU A 262 31.40 5.56 60.74
C GLU A 262 29.91 5.47 61.14
N ILE A 263 29.08 4.93 60.26
CA ILE A 263 27.62 4.86 60.44
C ILE A 263 27.23 3.73 61.41
N ILE A 264 27.96 2.61 61.42
CA ILE A 264 27.64 1.44 62.26
C ILE A 264 27.99 1.69 63.73
N LEU A 265 29.13 2.35 64.01
CA LEU A 265 29.55 2.70 65.37
C LEU A 265 28.56 3.61 66.11
N ALA A 266 27.78 4.43 65.38
CA ALA A 266 26.77 5.31 65.97
C ALA A 266 25.51 4.54 66.46
N ILE A 267 25.19 3.40 65.84
CA ILE A 267 23.97 2.62 66.12
C ILE A 267 24.14 1.76 67.39
N GLU A 268 25.34 1.24 67.64
CA GLU A 268 25.61 0.29 68.72
C GLU A 268 25.71 0.94 70.12
N SER A 269 25.82 2.28 70.20
CA SER A 269 26.02 3.02 71.46
C SER A 269 24.77 3.29 72.31
N LYS A 270 23.56 2.89 71.87
CA LYS A 270 22.27 3.33 72.48
C LYS A 270 21.53 2.32 73.38
N ILE A 271 22.08 1.13 73.70
CA ILE A 271 21.30 0.01 74.30
C ILE A 271 21.68 -0.35 75.77
N GLY A 272 22.18 0.58 76.59
CA GLY A 272 22.64 0.24 77.97
C GLY A 272 22.05 1.09 79.11
N GLY A 273 21.05 0.57 79.85
CA GLY A 273 20.64 1.13 81.15
C GLY A 273 19.47 0.41 81.84
N LYS A 274 19.73 -0.25 82.98
CA LYS A 274 18.74 -0.92 83.87
C LYS A 274 18.08 0.07 84.85
N TYR A 275 16.80 -0.13 85.17
CA TYR A 275 16.14 0.38 86.38
C TYR A 275 15.20 -0.67 87.00
N ASP A 276 15.22 -0.71 88.33
CA ASP A 276 14.44 -1.51 89.28
C ASP A 276 13.37 -0.58 89.90
N ASP A 277 12.10 -1.01 90.01
CA ASP A 277 11.10 -0.29 90.81
C ASP A 277 9.87 -1.18 91.15
N GLY A 278 9.61 -1.33 92.45
CA GLY A 278 8.68 -2.31 93.02
C GLY A 278 7.18 -2.07 92.77
N ILE A 279 6.52 -3.07 92.19
CA ILE A 279 5.05 -3.20 92.15
C ILE A 279 4.67 -4.54 92.80
N GLU A 280 4.14 -4.49 94.03
CA GLU A 280 3.41 -5.59 94.67
C GLU A 280 1.98 -5.65 94.10
N THR A 281 1.67 -6.63 93.24
CA THR A 281 0.30 -7.02 92.90
C THR A 281 0.22 -8.53 92.71
N LYS A 282 -0.78 -9.19 93.30
CA LYS A 282 -0.96 -10.65 93.28
C LYS A 282 -1.45 -11.13 91.92
N TYR A 283 -0.52 -11.50 91.04
CA TYR A 283 -0.80 -11.98 89.69
C TYR A 283 -1.53 -13.33 89.62
N GLU A 284 -1.41 -14.14 90.68
CA GLU A 284 -2.07 -15.45 90.81
C GLU A 284 -3.62 -15.36 90.73
N LYS A 285 -4.23 -14.28 91.26
CA LYS A 285 -5.70 -14.10 91.24
C LYS A 285 -6.24 -13.91 89.81
N TYR A 286 -5.56 -13.10 88.99
CA TYR A 286 -5.98 -12.85 87.61
C TYR A 286 -5.86 -14.11 86.75
N LEU A 287 -4.82 -14.91 86.97
CA LEU A 287 -4.61 -16.16 86.23
C LEU A 287 -5.71 -17.20 86.52
N GLU A 288 -6.19 -17.29 87.77
CA GLU A 288 -7.34 -18.14 88.12
C GLU A 288 -8.65 -17.62 87.51
N GLU A 289 -8.95 -16.32 87.65
CA GLU A 289 -10.21 -15.75 87.14
C GLU A 289 -10.30 -15.77 85.60
N ILE A 290 -9.18 -15.52 84.89
CA ILE A 290 -9.11 -15.62 83.42
C ILE A 290 -9.36 -17.06 82.96
N LYS A 291 -8.86 -18.07 83.70
CA LYS A 291 -9.09 -19.49 83.39
C LYS A 291 -10.52 -19.92 83.71
N GLU A 292 -11.07 -19.55 84.86
CA GLU A 292 -12.45 -19.89 85.26
C GLU A 292 -13.50 -19.25 84.34
N LEU A 293 -13.27 -18.02 83.87
CA LEU A 293 -14.17 -17.31 82.96
C LEU A 293 -13.92 -17.59 81.47
N ASN A 294 -12.98 -18.49 81.17
CA ASN A 294 -12.59 -18.91 79.82
C ASN A 294 -12.10 -17.77 78.90
N LEU A 295 -11.46 -16.74 79.46
CA LEU A 295 -11.04 -15.51 78.78
C LEU A 295 -9.68 -15.63 78.05
N LEU A 296 -9.08 -16.83 78.02
CA LEU A 296 -7.73 -17.05 77.47
C LEU A 296 -7.58 -16.69 75.98
N ASN A 297 -8.67 -16.75 75.22
CA ASN A 297 -8.66 -16.52 73.77
C ASN A 297 -9.08 -15.10 73.36
N GLU A 298 -9.47 -14.25 74.31
CA GLU A 298 -9.83 -12.86 74.04
C GLU A 298 -8.64 -12.10 73.47
N LYS A 299 -8.91 -11.24 72.48
CA LYS A 299 -7.85 -10.48 71.83
C LYS A 299 -7.36 -9.35 72.74
N ILE A 300 -6.06 -9.16 72.76
CA ILE A 300 -5.40 -8.13 73.57
C ILE A 300 -5.88 -6.72 73.17
N GLU A 301 -6.12 -6.49 71.88
CA GLU A 301 -6.58 -5.20 71.33
C GLU A 301 -8.00 -4.81 71.77
N ASP A 302 -8.85 -5.78 72.08
CA ASP A 302 -10.24 -5.56 72.50
C ASP A 302 -10.35 -5.24 73.99
N ILE A 303 -9.30 -5.56 74.76
CA ILE A 303 -9.27 -5.43 76.22
C ILE A 303 -8.46 -4.20 76.65
N PHE A 304 -7.29 -4.00 76.05
CA PHE A 304 -6.34 -3.00 76.51
C PHE A 304 -6.28 -1.81 75.58
N ASN A 305 -6.44 -0.60 76.13
CA ASN A 305 -6.45 0.63 75.32
C ASN A 305 -5.09 1.35 75.30
N GLN A 306 -4.09 0.80 75.98
CA GLN A 306 -2.80 1.45 76.08
C GLN A 306 -1.92 1.17 74.86
N ARG A 307 -1.85 2.17 73.96
CA ARG A 307 -1.05 2.12 72.70
C ARG A 307 0.34 1.54 72.86
N THR A 308 1.08 1.93 73.90
CA THR A 308 2.45 1.45 74.12
C THR A 308 2.50 -0.07 74.39
N PHE A 309 1.49 -0.61 75.08
CA PHE A 309 1.35 -2.04 75.35
C PHE A 309 0.89 -2.80 74.10
N LEU A 310 -0.07 -2.25 73.35
CA LEU A 310 -0.55 -2.84 72.10
C LEU A 310 0.56 -2.94 71.03
N THR A 311 1.38 -1.89 70.89
CA THR A 311 2.53 -1.90 69.98
C THR A 311 3.55 -2.96 70.39
N TYR A 312 3.79 -3.14 71.69
CA TYR A 312 4.67 -4.20 72.19
C TYR A 312 4.10 -5.59 71.87
N CYS A 313 2.81 -5.82 72.09
CA CYS A 313 2.18 -7.11 71.80
C CYS A 313 2.24 -7.43 70.30
N TYR A 314 1.92 -6.46 69.44
CA TYR A 314 2.03 -6.60 67.99
C TYR A 314 3.46 -6.93 67.53
N GLN A 315 4.47 -6.22 68.06
CA GLN A 315 5.88 -6.46 67.70
C GLN A 315 6.41 -7.83 68.15
N ASN A 316 5.75 -8.48 69.11
CA ASN A 316 6.14 -9.78 69.64
C ASN A 316 5.15 -10.89 69.26
N ASN A 317 4.28 -10.66 68.27
CA ASN A 317 3.24 -11.60 67.82
C ASN A 317 2.36 -12.16 68.95
N LYS A 318 1.99 -11.29 69.90
CA LYS A 318 1.07 -11.61 71.00
C LYS A 318 -0.30 -11.04 70.65
N GLU A 319 -1.28 -11.91 70.45
CA GLU A 319 -2.59 -11.51 69.95
C GLU A 319 -3.69 -11.74 70.98
N LYS A 320 -3.53 -12.75 71.86
CA LYS A 320 -4.57 -13.19 72.80
C LYS A 320 -4.10 -13.12 74.25
N LEU A 321 -5.04 -13.08 75.19
CA LEU A 321 -4.74 -13.03 76.63
C LEU A 321 -3.81 -14.17 77.09
N LYS A 322 -3.93 -15.36 76.51
CA LYS A 322 -3.02 -16.49 76.77
C LYS A 322 -1.55 -16.21 76.43
N ASP A 323 -1.29 -15.32 75.48
CA ASP A 323 0.05 -15.02 74.97
C ASP A 323 0.81 -14.02 75.87
N ILE A 324 0.08 -13.37 76.80
CA ILE A 324 0.62 -12.39 77.75
C ILE A 324 0.52 -12.85 79.21
N LEU A 325 0.31 -14.14 79.47
CA LEU A 325 0.21 -14.67 80.83
C LEU A 325 1.49 -14.43 81.63
N GLU A 326 2.66 -14.52 80.98
CA GLU A 326 3.97 -14.25 81.60
C GLU A 326 4.15 -12.75 81.94
N GLU A 327 3.65 -11.85 81.10
CA GLU A 327 3.64 -10.40 81.37
C GLU A 327 2.66 -10.00 82.48
N ILE A 328 1.54 -10.71 82.56
CA ILE A 328 0.59 -10.60 83.67
C ILE A 328 1.28 -11.10 84.95
N GLU A 329 2.02 -12.21 84.91
CA GLU A 329 2.75 -12.77 86.05
C GLU A 329 3.95 -11.91 86.51
N THR A 330 4.59 -11.19 85.59
CA THR A 330 5.77 -10.37 85.87
C THR A 330 5.48 -8.87 86.00
N GLY A 331 4.22 -8.45 85.86
CA GLY A 331 3.71 -7.15 86.29
C GLY A 331 3.68 -6.01 85.27
N PHE A 332 3.71 -6.29 83.97
CA PHE A 332 3.80 -5.34 82.84
C PHE A 332 4.96 -4.33 82.87
N ILE A 333 5.69 -4.20 83.99
CA ILE A 333 6.73 -3.19 84.21
C ILE A 333 8.01 -3.45 83.40
N ARG A 334 8.20 -4.70 82.96
CA ARG A 334 9.34 -5.12 82.12
C ARG A 334 9.18 -4.73 80.65
N ILE A 335 8.02 -4.19 80.27
CA ILE A 335 7.73 -3.77 78.89
C ILE A 335 8.36 -2.40 78.62
N PRO A 336 9.11 -2.20 77.50
CA PRO A 336 9.74 -0.92 77.20
C PRO A 336 8.73 0.23 77.18
N LYS A 337 9.05 1.33 77.88
CA LYS A 337 8.21 2.55 78.00
C LYS A 337 6.90 2.35 78.80
N MET A 338 6.76 1.24 79.55
CA MET A 338 5.75 1.07 80.61
C MET A 338 6.23 1.62 81.95
N GLY A 339 5.62 2.73 82.38
CA GLY A 339 5.77 3.25 83.75
C GLY A 339 4.65 2.76 84.66
N ALA A 340 4.85 2.80 85.97
CA ALA A 340 3.95 2.24 86.98
C ALA A 340 2.47 2.66 86.85
N THR A 341 2.19 3.92 86.47
CA THR A 341 0.81 4.42 86.26
C THR A 341 0.11 3.75 85.08
N LYS A 342 0.85 3.39 84.04
CA LYS A 342 0.30 2.68 82.87
C LYS A 342 0.07 1.20 83.17
N CYS A 343 0.96 0.55 83.93
CA CYS A 343 0.76 -0.82 84.39
C CYS A 343 -0.50 -0.97 85.25
N LYS A 344 -0.73 -0.05 86.20
CA LYS A 344 -1.96 -0.05 87.02
C LYS A 344 -3.24 0.07 86.19
N ARG A 345 -3.20 0.84 85.11
CA ARG A 345 -4.33 1.01 84.19
C ARG A 345 -4.66 -0.28 83.44
N LEU A 346 -3.64 -1.03 83.01
CA LEU A 346 -3.83 -2.34 82.37
C LEU A 346 -4.54 -3.33 83.32
N PHE A 347 -4.15 -3.39 84.60
CA PHE A 347 -4.84 -4.24 85.57
C PHE A 347 -6.29 -3.79 85.85
N SER A 348 -6.57 -2.48 85.86
CA SER A 348 -7.94 -1.97 85.98
C SER A 348 -8.81 -2.29 84.75
N GLU A 349 -8.22 -2.36 83.56
CA GLU A 349 -8.90 -2.79 82.33
C GLU A 349 -9.21 -4.30 82.37
N LEU A 350 -8.31 -5.11 82.95
CA LEU A 350 -8.58 -6.53 83.26
C LEU A 350 -9.67 -6.74 84.31
N ASP A 351 -9.70 -5.93 85.38
CA ASP A 351 -10.76 -6.00 86.39
C ASP A 351 -12.13 -5.69 85.77
N GLY A 352 -12.21 -4.68 84.90
CA GLY A 352 -13.44 -4.33 84.18
C GLY A 352 -13.97 -5.49 83.32
N LEU A 353 -13.08 -6.15 82.57
CA LEU A 353 -13.43 -7.33 81.78
C LEU A 353 -13.99 -8.46 82.65
N ILE A 354 -13.34 -8.75 83.80
CA ILE A 354 -13.75 -9.82 84.71
C ILE A 354 -15.12 -9.53 85.33
N ASP A 355 -15.37 -8.30 85.76
CA ASP A 355 -16.64 -7.89 86.39
C ASP A 355 -17.80 -7.85 85.37
N ASP A 356 -17.57 -7.34 84.16
CA ASP A 356 -18.56 -7.32 83.08
C ASP A 356 -18.95 -8.76 82.66
N THR A 357 -17.97 -9.66 82.61
CA THR A 357 -18.17 -11.07 82.23
C THR A 357 -18.97 -11.85 83.27
N LYS A 358 -18.77 -11.55 84.57
CA LYS A 358 -19.53 -12.11 85.69
C LYS A 358 -20.99 -11.63 85.69
N SER A 359 -21.24 -10.36 85.33
CA SER A 359 -22.59 -9.78 85.23
C SER A 359 -23.41 -10.35 84.05
N LEU A 360 -22.80 -10.50 82.88
CA LEU A 360 -23.46 -10.98 81.66
C LEU A 360 -23.93 -12.46 81.74
N ASN A 361 -23.22 -13.29 82.52
CA ASN A 361 -23.49 -14.73 82.65
C ASN A 361 -24.85 -15.07 83.28
N ASN A 362 -25.35 -14.22 84.18
CA ASN A 362 -26.64 -14.45 84.85
C ASN A 362 -27.85 -13.96 84.02
N LEU A 363 -27.65 -13.08 83.04
CA LEU A 363 -28.73 -12.44 82.27
C LEU A 363 -29.13 -13.23 81.00
N LEU A 364 -28.22 -14.05 80.48
CA LEU A 364 -28.42 -14.81 79.23
C LEU A 364 -29.31 -16.08 79.39
N ALA A 365 -29.47 -16.59 80.61
CA ALA A 365 -30.24 -17.82 80.87
C ALA A 365 -31.77 -17.61 80.84
N ASP A 366 -32.26 -16.41 81.22
CA ASP A 366 -33.69 -16.06 81.31
C ASP A 366 -34.20 -15.23 80.13
N PHE A 367 -33.38 -14.97 79.11
CA PHE A 367 -33.76 -14.15 77.95
C PHE A 367 -34.87 -14.83 77.13
N ILE A 368 -36.00 -14.14 76.95
CA ILE A 368 -37.11 -14.60 76.10
C ILE A 368 -36.90 -14.04 74.69
N ILE A 369 -36.81 -14.93 73.71
CA ILE A 369 -36.68 -14.55 72.30
C ILE A 369 -38.02 -13.99 71.84
N LYS A 370 -38.07 -12.68 71.55
CA LYS A 370 -39.28 -12.03 71.05
C LYS A 370 -38.92 -10.98 70.00
N ILE A 371 -39.35 -11.20 68.77
CA ILE A 371 -39.23 -10.23 67.68
C ILE A 371 -40.50 -9.39 67.57
N ASN A 372 -40.33 -8.10 67.26
CA ASN A 372 -41.43 -7.18 67.03
C ASN A 372 -42.34 -7.66 65.88
N GLU A 373 -43.63 -7.34 65.95
CA GLU A 373 -44.63 -7.93 65.05
C GLU A 373 -44.37 -7.58 63.58
N TYR A 374 -43.85 -6.37 63.32
CA TYR A 374 -43.56 -5.89 61.97
C TYR A 374 -42.51 -6.74 61.28
N TRP A 375 -41.32 -6.88 61.89
CA TRP A 375 -40.23 -7.68 61.32
C TRP A 375 -40.54 -9.17 61.36
N PHE A 376 -41.17 -9.66 62.43
CA PHE A 376 -41.53 -11.07 62.56
C PHE A 376 -42.38 -11.56 61.38
N LYS A 377 -43.36 -10.77 60.91
CA LYS A 377 -44.18 -11.13 59.74
C LYS A 377 -43.35 -11.37 58.47
N LYS A 378 -42.25 -10.65 58.29
CA LYS A 378 -41.36 -10.73 57.12
C LYS A 378 -40.36 -11.88 57.22
N ILE A 379 -39.81 -12.12 58.41
CA ILE A 379 -38.69 -13.06 58.61
C ILE A 379 -39.07 -14.40 59.25
N LYS A 380 -40.33 -14.61 59.67
CA LYS A 380 -40.73 -15.81 60.44
C LYS A 380 -40.28 -17.15 59.84
N PHE A 381 -40.26 -17.29 58.51
CA PHE A 381 -39.86 -18.51 57.81
C PHE A 381 -38.38 -18.56 57.41
N LYS A 382 -37.60 -17.52 57.74
CA LYS A 382 -36.17 -17.44 57.44
C LYS A 382 -35.37 -18.01 58.59
N LYS A 383 -34.21 -18.58 58.29
CA LYS A 383 -33.28 -19.09 59.32
C LYS A 383 -32.56 -17.93 60.00
N ILE A 384 -32.22 -18.10 61.27
CA ILE A 384 -31.51 -17.07 62.05
C ILE A 384 -30.17 -16.73 61.39
N LYS A 385 -29.43 -17.76 60.94
CA LYS A 385 -28.12 -17.56 60.28
C LYS A 385 -28.23 -16.72 59.00
N ASP A 386 -29.31 -16.89 58.22
CA ASP A 386 -29.49 -16.18 56.95
C ASP A 386 -29.74 -14.69 57.21
N ILE A 387 -30.51 -14.37 58.27
CA ILE A 387 -30.74 -12.98 58.70
C ILE A 387 -29.50 -12.38 59.33
N ALA A 388 -28.76 -13.13 60.13
CA ALA A 388 -27.50 -12.67 60.71
C ALA A 388 -26.51 -12.26 59.61
N LEU A 389 -26.33 -13.13 58.60
CA LEU A 389 -25.47 -12.84 57.45
C LEU A 389 -25.96 -11.63 56.65
N LEU A 390 -27.26 -11.53 56.38
CA LEU A 390 -27.86 -10.38 55.68
C LEU A 390 -27.62 -9.05 56.43
N LEU A 391 -27.63 -9.08 57.76
CA LEU A 391 -27.39 -7.92 58.62
C LEU A 391 -25.91 -7.67 58.91
N GLU A 392 -24.99 -8.35 58.22
CA GLU A 392 -23.52 -8.24 58.39
C GLU A 392 -23.08 -8.54 59.83
N ILE A 393 -23.72 -9.54 60.42
CA ILE A 393 -23.43 -10.03 61.76
C ILE A 393 -22.63 -11.34 61.61
N ASP A 394 -21.30 -11.24 61.63
CA ASP A 394 -20.36 -12.38 61.47
C ASP A 394 -20.31 -13.21 62.76
N LEU A 395 -21.24 -14.16 62.90
CA LEU A 395 -21.44 -14.95 64.12
C LEU A 395 -21.54 -16.44 63.80
N ASN A 396 -20.94 -17.27 64.64
CA ASN A 396 -20.80 -18.71 64.38
C ASN A 396 -21.98 -19.48 65.00
N LEU A 397 -23.19 -19.23 64.48
CA LEU A 397 -24.46 -19.73 65.05
C LEU A 397 -24.67 -21.25 64.88
N ASN A 398 -23.97 -22.07 65.66
CA ASN A 398 -24.09 -23.53 65.60
C ASN A 398 -25.45 -24.03 66.14
N GLY A 399 -26.11 -24.92 65.39
CA GLY A 399 -27.34 -25.61 65.77
C GLY A 399 -28.61 -24.73 65.75
N ILE A 400 -28.64 -23.66 66.55
CA ILE A 400 -29.79 -22.72 66.60
C ILE A 400 -29.88 -21.85 65.34
N GLY A 401 -28.75 -21.57 64.68
CA GLY A 401 -28.71 -20.79 63.44
C GLY A 401 -29.55 -21.38 62.30
N GLU A 402 -29.75 -22.70 62.30
CA GLU A 402 -30.58 -23.41 61.31
C GLU A 402 -32.08 -23.35 61.59
N LYS A 403 -32.49 -22.93 62.80
CA LYS A 403 -33.89 -22.75 63.15
C LYS A 403 -34.44 -21.50 62.50
N THR A 404 -35.74 -21.53 62.25
CA THR A 404 -36.50 -20.38 61.77
C THR A 404 -36.94 -19.48 62.91
N PHE A 405 -37.22 -18.22 62.62
CA PHE A 405 -37.73 -17.28 63.63
C PHE A 405 -39.08 -17.70 64.22
N GLU A 406 -39.92 -18.42 63.45
CA GLU A 406 -41.17 -19.01 63.94
C GLU A 406 -40.94 -20.06 65.03
N GLU A 407 -39.92 -20.89 64.89
CA GLU A 407 -39.62 -21.98 65.85
C GLU A 407 -39.09 -21.48 67.20
N ILE A 408 -38.48 -20.29 67.23
CA ILE A 408 -37.84 -19.74 68.43
C ILE A 408 -38.68 -18.65 69.12
N GLN A 409 -39.70 -18.11 68.47
CA GLN A 409 -40.49 -17.00 68.99
C GLN A 409 -41.18 -17.38 70.32
N ASN A 410 -41.04 -16.51 71.33
CA ASN A 410 -41.52 -16.70 72.71
C ASN A 410 -40.90 -17.88 73.48
N THR A 411 -39.79 -18.45 73.01
CA THR A 411 -39.03 -19.47 73.74
C THR A 411 -37.95 -18.83 74.62
N ARG A 412 -37.46 -19.53 75.65
CA ARG A 412 -36.33 -19.03 76.44
C ARG A 412 -35.02 -19.46 75.77
N LEU A 413 -34.06 -18.55 75.71
CA LEU A 413 -32.74 -18.86 75.16
C LEU A 413 -32.02 -19.94 75.98
N GLY A 414 -32.32 -20.05 77.28
CA GLY A 414 -31.85 -21.11 78.16
C GLY A 414 -32.34 -22.52 77.79
N ASP A 415 -33.43 -22.65 77.03
CA ASP A 415 -33.98 -23.94 76.59
C ASP A 415 -33.12 -24.60 75.49
N TYR A 416 -32.17 -23.85 74.93
CA TYR A 416 -31.23 -24.33 73.92
C TYR A 416 -29.86 -24.63 74.55
N SER A 417 -29.32 -25.82 74.28
CA SER A 417 -27.98 -26.23 74.70
C SER A 417 -26.90 -25.55 73.86
N LEU A 418 -26.67 -24.27 74.15
CA LEU A 418 -25.69 -23.41 73.48
C LEU A 418 -24.64 -22.91 74.47
N ASP A 419 -23.40 -22.79 74.00
CA ASP A 419 -22.33 -22.11 74.74
C ASP A 419 -22.66 -20.63 74.93
N LYS A 420 -22.04 -20.01 75.94
CA LYS A 420 -22.29 -18.61 76.34
C LYS A 420 -22.12 -17.63 75.18
N GLU A 421 -21.09 -17.84 74.36
CA GLU A 421 -20.76 -17.02 73.20
C GLU A 421 -21.92 -17.05 72.20
N TYR A 422 -22.38 -18.23 71.79
CA TYR A 422 -23.53 -18.39 70.89
C TYR A 422 -24.85 -17.86 71.44
N LYS A 423 -25.06 -17.89 72.77
CA LYS A 423 -26.23 -17.25 73.38
C LYS A 423 -26.20 -15.73 73.22
N LYS A 424 -25.04 -15.10 73.46
CA LYS A 424 -24.84 -13.66 73.25
C LYS A 424 -25.08 -13.30 71.78
N GLU A 425 -24.54 -14.11 70.86
CA GLU A 425 -24.70 -13.93 69.42
C GLU A 425 -26.18 -13.88 68.98
N VAL A 426 -27.01 -14.82 69.45
CA VAL A 426 -28.44 -14.85 69.14
C VAL A 426 -29.17 -13.63 69.71
N VAL A 427 -28.81 -13.18 70.92
CA VAL A 427 -29.38 -11.98 71.53
C VAL A 427 -29.04 -10.74 70.69
N ASP A 428 -27.81 -10.63 70.21
CA ASP A 428 -27.36 -9.50 69.40
C ASP A 428 -28.14 -9.41 68.08
N VAL A 429 -28.37 -10.55 67.40
CA VAL A 429 -29.21 -10.62 66.19
C VAL A 429 -30.64 -10.15 66.49
N ILE A 430 -31.26 -10.67 67.56
CA ILE A 430 -32.63 -10.32 67.94
C ILE A 430 -32.73 -8.84 68.32
N TRP A 431 -31.76 -8.31 69.06
CA TRP A 431 -31.76 -6.93 69.50
C TRP A 431 -31.57 -5.98 68.32
N LYS A 432 -30.66 -6.30 67.38
CA LYS A 432 -30.50 -5.53 66.14
C LYS A 432 -31.81 -5.48 65.36
N ILE A 433 -32.46 -6.63 65.09
CA ILE A 433 -33.74 -6.67 64.37
C ILE A 433 -34.81 -5.81 65.08
N ASN A 434 -34.94 -5.94 66.40
CA ASN A 434 -35.98 -5.23 67.15
C ASN A 434 -35.79 -3.71 67.20
N ASN A 435 -34.56 -3.23 67.07
CA ASN A 435 -34.24 -1.80 67.06
C ASN A 435 -34.36 -1.16 65.66
N LEU A 436 -34.51 -1.96 64.60
CA LEU A 436 -34.74 -1.43 63.25
C LEU A 436 -36.15 -0.85 63.12
N MET A 437 -36.24 0.26 62.39
CA MET A 437 -37.49 0.94 62.05
C MET A 437 -37.88 0.65 60.60
N ASP A 438 -39.16 0.71 60.26
CA ASP A 438 -39.58 0.63 58.87
C ASP A 438 -39.10 1.88 58.08
N ILE A 439 -38.98 1.73 56.76
CA ILE A 439 -38.38 2.75 55.88
C ILE A 439 -39.15 4.07 55.91
N ASP A 440 -40.49 4.02 55.93
CA ASP A 440 -41.31 5.22 56.00
C ASP A 440 -41.07 5.98 57.29
N SER A 441 -41.04 5.29 58.44
CA SER A 441 -40.73 5.89 59.74
C SER A 441 -39.32 6.49 59.80
N ILE A 442 -38.32 5.83 59.20
CA ILE A 442 -36.95 6.35 59.13
C ILE A 442 -36.91 7.64 58.32
N ILE A 443 -37.52 7.65 57.13
CA ILE A 443 -37.54 8.83 56.25
C ILE A 443 -38.27 9.98 56.92
N GLU A 444 -39.45 9.73 57.48
CA GLU A 444 -40.26 10.74 58.14
C GLU A 444 -39.47 11.38 59.30
N THR A 445 -38.90 10.56 60.18
CA THR A 445 -38.12 11.03 61.33
C THR A 445 -36.86 11.78 60.90
N SER A 446 -36.16 11.29 59.87
CA SER A 446 -34.94 11.91 59.34
C SER A 446 -35.24 13.26 58.69
N VAL A 447 -36.26 13.33 57.83
CA VAL A 447 -36.67 14.56 57.16
C VAL A 447 -37.23 15.57 58.16
N ASN A 448 -38.03 15.15 59.15
CA ASN A 448 -38.58 16.03 60.18
C ASN A 448 -37.52 16.65 61.09
N SER A 449 -36.34 16.04 61.21
CA SER A 449 -35.20 16.61 61.94
C SER A 449 -34.59 17.85 61.26
N LEU A 450 -34.87 18.07 59.96
CA LEU A 450 -34.40 19.23 59.23
C LEU A 450 -35.28 20.47 59.45
N LYS A 451 -34.66 21.65 59.31
CA LYS A 451 -35.38 22.92 59.24
C LYS A 451 -36.15 23.01 57.92
N ASP A 452 -37.28 23.70 57.92
CA ASP A 452 -38.13 23.81 56.74
C ASP A 452 -37.44 24.47 55.53
N ASP A 453 -36.57 25.44 55.77
CA ASP A 453 -35.73 26.03 54.71
C ASP A 453 -34.78 25.00 54.08
N ASP A 454 -34.17 24.15 54.90
CA ASP A 454 -33.23 23.13 54.44
C ASP A 454 -33.97 22.05 53.64
N LYS A 455 -35.17 21.63 54.09
CA LYS A 455 -36.05 20.71 53.35
C LYS A 455 -36.36 21.24 51.94
N LYS A 456 -36.73 22.51 51.81
CA LYS A 456 -37.08 23.11 50.51
C LYS A 456 -35.86 23.26 49.60
N ILE A 457 -34.70 23.65 50.15
CA ILE A 457 -33.44 23.77 49.39
C ILE A 457 -33.01 22.40 48.83
N LEU A 458 -33.10 21.33 49.62
CA LEU A 458 -32.76 19.98 49.14
C LEU A 458 -33.72 19.49 48.05
N LYS A 459 -35.03 19.79 48.16
CA LYS A 459 -36.01 19.47 47.10
C LYS A 459 -35.67 20.20 45.79
N GLN A 460 -35.37 21.50 45.84
CA GLN A 460 -34.95 22.26 44.65
C GLN A 460 -33.69 21.67 44.02
N ARG A 461 -32.73 21.21 44.83
CA ARG A 461 -31.47 20.66 44.35
C ARG A 461 -31.61 19.27 43.71
N TYR A 462 -32.21 18.32 44.41
CA TYR A 462 -32.19 16.91 44.01
C TYR A 462 -33.42 16.46 43.23
N LEU A 463 -34.57 17.14 43.36
CA LEU A 463 -35.79 16.76 42.63
C LEU A 463 -36.03 17.62 41.39
N LEU A 464 -35.68 18.90 41.46
CA LEU A 464 -35.91 19.86 40.36
C LEU A 464 -34.64 20.14 39.53
N GLY A 465 -33.47 19.68 40.00
CA GLY A 465 -32.20 19.80 39.27
C GLY A 465 -31.60 21.20 39.26
N ASN A 466 -32.12 22.13 40.07
CA ASN A 466 -31.66 23.51 40.08
C ASN A 466 -30.19 23.62 40.50
N THR A 467 -29.48 24.55 39.87
CA THR A 467 -28.11 24.91 40.21
C THR A 467 -28.06 25.69 41.52
N LEU A 468 -26.90 25.69 42.17
CA LEU A 468 -26.68 26.47 43.40
C LEU A 468 -26.93 27.98 43.21
N GLU A 469 -26.78 28.48 41.99
CA GLU A 469 -27.00 29.89 41.65
C GLU A 469 -28.50 30.21 41.53
N GLU A 470 -29.28 29.34 40.89
CA GLU A 470 -30.74 29.47 40.78
C GLU A 470 -31.40 29.43 42.16
N ILE A 471 -30.99 28.48 43.01
CA ILE A 471 -31.44 28.39 44.40
C ILE A 471 -31.00 29.64 45.20
N GLY A 472 -29.80 30.17 44.93
CA GLY A 472 -29.32 31.40 45.57
C GLY A 472 -30.20 32.62 45.25
N LYS A 473 -30.63 32.75 44.00
CA LYS A 473 -31.54 33.83 43.55
C LYS A 473 -32.92 33.71 44.19
N GLU A 474 -33.49 32.50 44.25
CA GLU A 474 -34.81 32.25 44.85
C GLU A 474 -34.86 32.56 46.35
N TYR A 475 -33.79 32.21 47.08
CA TYR A 475 -33.71 32.39 48.55
C TYR A 475 -33.01 33.69 48.97
N ASN A 476 -32.61 34.54 48.00
CA ASN A 476 -31.84 35.76 48.22
C ASN A 476 -30.55 35.53 49.05
N LEU A 477 -29.81 34.47 48.72
CA LEU A 477 -28.58 34.04 49.37
C LEU A 477 -27.47 33.86 48.34
N THR A 478 -26.20 34.00 48.77
CA THR A 478 -25.07 33.73 47.87
C THR A 478 -24.99 32.23 47.54
N ARG A 479 -24.49 31.91 46.36
CA ARG A 479 -24.20 30.52 45.92
C ARG A 479 -23.43 29.73 46.97
N GLU A 480 -22.43 30.36 47.60
CA GLU A 480 -21.63 29.73 48.65
C GLU A 480 -22.43 29.48 49.94
N ARG A 481 -23.35 30.38 50.30
CA ARG A 481 -24.21 30.19 51.46
C ARG A 481 -25.22 29.06 51.25
N ILE A 482 -25.74 28.90 50.04
CA ILE A 482 -26.57 27.75 49.64
C ILE A 482 -25.76 26.45 49.70
N ARG A 483 -24.53 26.44 49.18
CA ARG A 483 -23.63 25.28 49.26
C ARG A 483 -23.43 24.82 50.70
N GLN A 484 -23.13 25.76 51.61
CA GLN A 484 -22.96 25.47 53.04
C GLN A 484 -24.23 24.91 53.69
N LYS A 485 -25.41 25.46 53.35
CA LYS A 485 -26.69 24.95 53.84
C LYS A 485 -26.95 23.52 53.36
N ILE A 486 -26.71 23.22 52.07
CA ILE A 486 -26.87 21.88 51.52
C ILE A 486 -25.93 20.88 52.19
N ILE A 487 -24.64 21.21 52.34
CA ILE A 487 -23.66 20.33 53.02
C ILE A 487 -24.15 19.99 54.43
N LYS A 488 -24.51 21.02 55.22
CA LYS A 488 -24.99 20.80 56.59
C LYS A 488 -26.28 19.98 56.65
N ALA A 489 -27.21 20.21 55.72
CA ALA A 489 -28.47 19.48 55.67
C ALA A 489 -28.26 18.02 55.24
N ASN A 490 -27.39 17.77 54.25
CA ASN A 490 -26.98 16.43 53.83
C ASN A 490 -26.31 15.66 54.98
N GLU A 491 -25.36 16.28 55.68
CA GLU A 491 -24.66 15.68 56.82
C GLU A 491 -25.63 15.28 57.94
N ASN A 492 -26.60 16.15 58.24
CA ASN A 492 -27.63 15.86 59.22
C ASN A 492 -28.54 14.70 58.77
N LEU A 493 -28.99 14.69 57.51
CA LEU A 493 -29.79 13.58 56.96
C LEU A 493 -29.04 12.26 56.99
N MET A 494 -27.80 12.23 56.50
CA MET A 494 -26.98 11.02 56.48
C MET A 494 -26.70 10.52 57.89
N ARG A 495 -26.46 11.40 58.86
CA ARG A 495 -26.35 11.01 60.27
C ARG A 495 -27.63 10.34 60.76
N MET A 496 -28.80 10.88 60.42
CA MET A 496 -30.08 10.27 60.84
C MET A 496 -30.33 8.92 60.15
N TYR A 497 -30.09 8.83 58.84
CA TYR A 497 -30.21 7.58 58.09
C TYR A 497 -29.28 6.48 58.61
N ASN A 498 -28.05 6.84 59.01
CA ASN A 498 -27.11 5.91 59.61
C ASN A 498 -27.50 5.54 61.03
N ASN A 499 -27.94 6.51 61.85
CA ASN A 499 -28.36 6.26 63.24
C ASN A 499 -29.55 5.28 63.33
N TYR A 500 -30.45 5.32 62.35
CA TYR A 500 -31.59 4.40 62.27
C TYR A 500 -31.35 3.19 61.36
N ASP A 501 -30.13 3.01 60.87
CA ASP A 501 -29.71 1.89 60.03
C ASP A 501 -30.68 1.59 58.87
N ILE A 502 -30.85 2.58 58.00
CA ILE A 502 -31.73 2.46 56.82
C ILE A 502 -31.30 1.32 55.89
N ILE A 503 -29.99 0.99 55.84
CA ILE A 503 -29.46 -0.09 55.00
C ILE A 503 -29.98 -1.43 55.50
N SER A 504 -29.77 -1.78 56.77
CA SER A 504 -30.31 -3.02 57.36
C SER A 504 -31.83 -3.11 57.22
N SER A 505 -32.52 -1.99 57.38
CA SER A 505 -33.98 -1.91 57.21
C SER A 505 -34.38 -2.23 55.76
N LEU A 506 -33.68 -1.66 54.76
CA LEU A 506 -33.93 -1.96 53.34
C LEU A 506 -33.63 -3.42 53.00
N LYS A 507 -32.56 -3.99 53.56
CA LYS A 507 -32.23 -5.42 53.38
C LYS A 507 -33.34 -6.34 53.89
N LEU A 508 -33.92 -6.04 55.06
CA LEU A 508 -35.04 -6.82 55.61
C LEU A 508 -36.36 -6.59 54.84
N GLU A 509 -36.61 -5.37 54.37
CA GLU A 509 -37.79 -5.07 53.57
C GLU A 509 -37.82 -5.87 52.27
N PHE A 510 -36.68 -5.91 51.59
CA PHE A 510 -36.50 -6.56 50.31
C PHE A 510 -35.80 -7.92 50.43
N ILE A 511 -36.01 -8.62 51.55
CA ILE A 511 -35.33 -9.89 51.87
C ILE A 511 -35.52 -11.01 50.84
N ASN A 512 -36.57 -10.94 50.03
CA ASN A 512 -36.84 -11.93 48.97
C ASN A 512 -36.37 -11.46 47.59
N SER A 513 -35.78 -10.27 47.49
CA SER A 513 -35.28 -9.70 46.26
C SER A 513 -33.75 -9.75 46.26
N LYS A 514 -33.16 -10.37 45.25
CA LYS A 514 -31.70 -10.39 45.06
C LYS A 514 -31.17 -9.04 44.56
N PHE A 515 -32.00 -8.31 43.80
CA PHE A 515 -31.75 -6.95 43.36
C PHE A 515 -32.98 -6.10 43.63
N ILE A 516 -32.77 -4.82 43.92
CA ILE A 516 -33.86 -3.90 44.24
C ILE A 516 -33.86 -2.79 43.19
N GLY A 517 -34.87 -2.79 42.32
CA GLY A 517 -35.04 -1.71 41.35
C GLY A 517 -35.35 -0.39 42.07
N ILE A 518 -34.76 0.72 41.63
CA ILE A 518 -35.07 2.04 42.19
C ILE A 518 -36.58 2.32 42.10
N SER A 519 -37.23 1.92 41.01
CA SER A 519 -38.70 2.02 40.84
C SER A 519 -39.47 1.24 41.90
N GLU A 520 -38.99 0.06 42.29
CA GLU A 520 -39.61 -0.77 43.32
C GLU A 520 -39.56 -0.10 44.69
N ILE A 521 -38.41 0.51 45.04
CA ILE A 521 -38.24 1.29 46.28
C ILE A 521 -39.20 2.48 46.30
N LEU A 522 -39.28 3.21 45.19
CA LEU A 522 -40.16 4.39 45.09
C LEU A 522 -41.65 4.04 45.15
N ASN A 523 -42.02 2.85 44.69
CA ASN A 523 -43.38 2.33 44.77
C ASN A 523 -43.71 1.76 46.15
N PHE A 524 -42.70 1.26 46.88
CA PHE A 524 -42.85 0.73 48.23
C PHE A 524 -43.11 1.83 49.27
N VAL A 525 -42.39 2.95 49.17
CA VAL A 525 -42.47 4.07 50.13
C VAL A 525 -43.73 4.91 49.89
N ASN A 526 -44.36 5.39 50.97
CA ASN A 526 -45.54 6.25 50.91
C ASN A 526 -45.27 7.52 50.07
N GLU A 527 -46.30 8.04 49.39
CA GLU A 527 -46.14 9.18 48.46
C GLU A 527 -45.48 10.41 49.10
N GLU A 528 -45.79 10.67 50.37
CA GLU A 528 -45.23 11.76 51.17
C GLU A 528 -43.73 11.60 51.46
N ASN A 529 -43.25 10.35 51.57
CA ASN A 529 -41.87 9.99 51.87
C ASN A 529 -41.01 9.75 50.61
N ARG A 530 -41.62 9.63 49.42
CA ARG A 530 -40.90 9.46 48.13
C ARG A 530 -39.81 10.51 47.89
N SER A 531 -40.02 11.74 48.34
CA SER A 531 -39.01 12.80 48.22
C SER A 531 -37.76 12.51 49.07
N GLY A 532 -37.96 11.98 50.28
CA GLY A 532 -36.87 11.68 51.21
C GLY A 532 -36.02 10.50 50.75
N ILE A 533 -36.66 9.43 50.23
CA ILE A 533 -35.93 8.29 49.68
C ILE A 533 -35.18 8.65 48.38
N LYS A 534 -35.74 9.51 47.51
CA LYS A 534 -35.00 10.04 46.35
C LYS A 534 -33.75 10.79 46.76
N ILE A 535 -33.84 11.64 47.79
CA ILE A 535 -32.68 12.34 48.33
C ILE A 535 -31.66 11.35 48.91
N PHE A 536 -32.11 10.30 49.61
CA PHE A 536 -31.21 9.26 50.11
C PHE A 536 -30.45 8.57 48.96
N LEU A 537 -31.13 8.19 47.89
CA LEU A 537 -30.53 7.57 46.71
C LEU A 537 -29.51 8.50 46.02
N GLU A 538 -29.81 9.79 45.91
CA GLU A 538 -28.87 10.79 45.37
C GLU A 538 -27.64 10.99 46.27
N LEU A 539 -27.80 10.90 47.60
CA LEU A 539 -26.69 11.00 48.56
C LEU A 539 -25.85 9.73 48.64
N ARG A 540 -26.45 8.57 48.34
CA ARG A 540 -25.83 7.25 48.30
C ARG A 540 -25.74 6.69 46.89
N GLU A 541 -25.27 7.54 45.99
CA GLU A 541 -25.00 7.17 44.61
C GLU A 541 -24.03 5.98 44.50
N ASP A 542 -23.13 5.83 45.48
CA ASP A 542 -22.19 4.71 45.60
C ASP A 542 -22.89 3.35 45.65
N LEU A 543 -24.14 3.30 46.14
CA LEU A 543 -24.93 2.07 46.21
C LEU A 543 -25.73 1.81 44.93
N ILE A 544 -25.66 2.68 43.92
CA ILE A 544 -26.53 2.61 42.75
C ILE A 544 -25.76 2.15 41.52
N PHE A 545 -26.18 1.01 40.97
CA PHE A 545 -25.77 0.64 39.63
C PHE A 545 -26.57 1.43 38.60
N LYS A 546 -26.14 2.68 38.36
CA LYS A 546 -26.86 3.71 37.58
C LYS A 546 -27.35 3.26 36.21
N TYR A 547 -26.57 2.43 35.51
CA TYR A 547 -26.90 2.02 34.14
C TYR A 547 -28.14 1.12 34.06
N MET A 548 -28.41 0.39 35.14
CA MET A 548 -29.55 -0.52 35.26
C MET A 548 -30.61 -0.02 36.26
N GLU A 549 -30.33 1.06 36.99
CA GLU A 549 -31.21 1.70 37.99
C GLU A 549 -31.53 0.77 39.18
N ILE A 550 -30.50 0.11 39.70
CA ILE A 550 -30.61 -0.86 40.81
C ILE A 550 -29.84 -0.36 42.02
N LEU A 551 -30.38 -0.61 43.21
CA LEU A 551 -29.70 -0.41 44.49
C LEU A 551 -28.99 -1.71 44.91
N THR A 552 -27.67 -1.64 45.13
CA THR A 552 -26.81 -2.71 45.63
C THR A 552 -26.53 -2.47 47.10
N LEU A 553 -27.23 -3.18 47.98
CA LEU A 553 -27.10 -3.03 49.44
C LEU A 553 -26.04 -3.95 50.06
N ASN A 554 -25.55 -4.93 49.31
CA ASN A 554 -24.50 -5.85 49.73
C ASN A 554 -23.32 -5.78 48.75
N ASP A 555 -22.09 -5.88 49.26
CA ASP A 555 -20.85 -5.98 48.49
C ASP A 555 -20.57 -7.43 48.08
N ASP A 556 -21.56 -8.07 47.46
CA ASP A 556 -21.58 -9.54 47.29
C ASP A 556 -20.87 -10.04 46.02
N GLY A 557 -20.12 -9.18 45.30
CA GLY A 557 -19.45 -9.58 44.06
C GLY A 557 -20.38 -9.98 42.90
N TYR A 558 -21.70 -10.02 43.08
CA TYR A 558 -22.66 -10.45 42.05
C TYR A 558 -22.62 -9.63 40.77
N ILE A 559 -22.35 -8.32 40.86
CA ILE A 559 -22.20 -7.49 39.66
C ILE A 559 -20.92 -7.87 38.91
N GLU A 560 -19.85 -8.24 39.61
CA GLU A 560 -18.63 -8.75 38.99
C GLU A 560 -18.85 -10.13 38.37
N GLU A 561 -19.56 -11.03 39.06
CA GLU A 561 -19.96 -12.34 38.53
C GLU A 561 -20.82 -12.21 37.25
N LEU A 562 -21.86 -11.36 37.28
CA LEU A 562 -22.68 -11.04 36.11
C LEU A 562 -21.84 -10.47 34.96
N ASN A 563 -20.92 -9.55 35.26
CA ASN A 563 -20.05 -8.96 34.25
C ASN A 563 -19.13 -10.02 33.62
N ASN A 564 -18.60 -10.93 34.43
CA ASN A 564 -17.75 -12.01 33.97
C ASN A 564 -18.53 -13.01 33.11
N GLU A 565 -19.73 -13.43 33.54
CA GLU A 565 -20.60 -14.31 32.75
C GLU A 565 -20.96 -13.69 31.39
N ILE A 566 -21.30 -12.39 31.35
CA ILE A 566 -21.57 -11.68 30.10
C ILE A 566 -20.32 -11.63 29.20
N VAL A 567 -19.14 -11.35 29.79
CA VAL A 567 -17.88 -11.27 29.03
C VAL A 567 -17.42 -12.65 28.53
N GLU A 568 -17.69 -13.72 29.27
CA GLU A 568 -17.41 -15.10 28.85
C GLU A 568 -18.37 -15.60 27.76
N TYR A 569 -19.63 -15.17 27.82
CA TYR A 569 -20.64 -15.51 26.82
C TYR A 569 -20.45 -14.77 25.48
N LEU A 570 -19.94 -13.53 25.52
CA LEU A 570 -19.83 -12.68 24.34
C LEU A 570 -18.44 -12.71 23.71
N ASP A 571 -18.42 -12.91 22.40
CA ASP A 571 -17.22 -12.68 21.59
C ASP A 571 -16.75 -11.21 21.64
N GLU A 572 -15.52 -10.95 21.17
CA GLU A 572 -15.02 -9.57 21.00
C GLU A 572 -15.89 -8.74 20.04
N GLU A 573 -16.59 -9.40 19.11
CA GLU A 573 -17.42 -8.82 18.06
C GLU A 573 -18.69 -9.68 17.84
N PHE A 574 -19.87 -9.10 18.05
CA PHE A 574 -21.15 -9.82 17.90
C PHE A 574 -22.28 -8.90 17.41
N ILE A 575 -23.31 -9.49 16.81
CA ILE A 575 -24.56 -8.79 16.48
C ILE A 575 -25.50 -8.89 17.68
N ILE A 576 -26.05 -7.76 18.14
CA ILE A 576 -26.87 -7.74 19.35
C ILE A 576 -28.12 -8.64 19.23
N ASP A 577 -28.75 -8.66 18.07
CA ASP A 577 -29.98 -9.44 17.83
C ASP A 577 -29.74 -10.95 17.88
N ASP A 578 -28.50 -11.41 17.64
CA ASP A 578 -28.14 -12.83 17.68
C ASP A 578 -27.90 -13.33 19.11
N VAL A 579 -27.57 -12.43 20.05
CA VAL A 579 -27.17 -12.80 21.42
C VAL A 579 -28.15 -12.33 22.50
N ILE A 580 -29.15 -11.50 22.15
CA ILE A 580 -30.03 -10.84 23.11
C ILE A 580 -30.84 -11.82 23.96
N GLU A 581 -31.27 -12.94 23.39
CA GLU A 581 -32.02 -13.97 24.13
C GLU A 581 -31.15 -14.63 25.20
N GLY A 582 -29.93 -15.07 24.85
CA GLY A 582 -28.99 -15.62 25.84
C GLY A 582 -28.52 -14.60 26.87
N LEU A 583 -28.37 -13.32 26.50
CA LEU A 583 -28.11 -12.26 27.47
C LEU A 583 -29.28 -12.12 28.46
N ASN A 584 -30.53 -12.12 27.99
CA ASN A 584 -31.70 -12.10 28.86
C ASN A 584 -31.71 -13.28 29.82
N GLU A 585 -31.38 -14.49 29.36
CA GLU A 585 -31.26 -15.67 30.24
C GLU A 585 -30.21 -15.46 31.35
N ILE A 586 -29.03 -14.93 31.01
CA ILE A 586 -27.97 -14.60 32.00
C ILE A 586 -28.49 -13.59 33.03
N TYR A 587 -29.13 -12.52 32.57
CA TYR A 587 -29.72 -11.53 33.47
C TYR A 587 -30.84 -12.14 34.34
N GLU A 588 -31.66 -13.04 33.81
CA GLU A 588 -32.73 -13.73 34.53
C GLU A 588 -32.21 -14.68 35.62
N ILE A 589 -31.13 -15.43 35.35
CA ILE A 589 -30.45 -16.29 36.34
C ILE A 589 -30.01 -15.47 37.54
N VAL A 590 -29.48 -14.28 37.27
CA VAL A 590 -29.01 -13.38 38.31
C VAL A 590 -30.20 -12.71 39.02
N GLY A 591 -31.36 -12.54 38.37
CA GLY A 591 -32.62 -12.17 39.01
C GLY A 591 -33.33 -10.97 38.38
N PHE A 592 -32.87 -10.51 37.22
CA PHE A 592 -33.53 -9.45 36.45
C PHE A 592 -34.52 -10.05 35.45
N LYS A 593 -35.78 -9.61 35.50
CA LYS A 593 -36.82 -10.05 34.57
C LYS A 593 -37.24 -8.89 33.68
N ASP A 594 -37.60 -9.21 32.44
CA ASP A 594 -38.18 -8.26 31.48
C ASP A 594 -37.31 -7.00 31.25
N LEU A 595 -35.98 -7.16 31.22
CA LEU A 595 -35.06 -6.04 30.96
C LEU A 595 -35.27 -5.48 29.55
N GLU A 596 -35.55 -4.18 29.47
CA GLU A 596 -35.64 -3.49 28.19
C GLU A 596 -34.28 -3.50 27.46
N LYS A 597 -34.28 -3.77 26.14
CA LYS A 597 -33.07 -3.85 25.30
C LYS A 597 -32.11 -2.68 25.52
N TYR A 598 -32.62 -1.45 25.70
CA TYR A 598 -31.77 -0.27 25.92
C TYR A 598 -30.93 -0.35 27.21
N LYS A 599 -31.42 -1.03 28.27
CA LYS A 599 -30.70 -1.20 29.53
C LYS A 599 -29.52 -2.15 29.35
N ILE A 600 -29.73 -3.23 28.60
CA ILE A 600 -28.68 -4.19 28.21
C ILE A 600 -27.63 -3.48 27.36
N GLU A 601 -28.04 -2.72 26.34
CA GLU A 601 -27.11 -1.97 25.48
C GLU A 601 -26.25 -0.98 26.29
N LYS A 602 -26.84 -0.26 27.26
CA LYS A 602 -26.09 0.63 28.17
C LYS A 602 -25.07 -0.12 29.02
N HIS A 603 -25.43 -1.32 29.49
CA HIS A 603 -24.52 -2.14 30.28
C HIS A 603 -23.33 -2.64 29.44
N LEU A 604 -23.58 -3.13 28.23
CA LEU A 604 -22.52 -3.55 27.30
C LEU A 604 -21.52 -2.42 27.00
N ILE A 605 -22.00 -1.18 26.85
CA ILE A 605 -21.12 -0.02 26.65
C ILE A 605 -20.20 0.20 27.86
N LYS A 606 -20.70 -0.02 29.08
CA LYS A 606 -19.91 0.06 30.31
C LYS A 606 -18.85 -1.04 30.40
N LEU A 607 -19.15 -2.23 29.89
CA LEU A 607 -18.20 -3.35 29.78
C LEU A 607 -17.12 -3.14 28.71
N GLY A 608 -17.16 -2.02 27.98
CA GLY A 608 -16.14 -1.61 27.02
C GLY A 608 -16.51 -1.87 25.56
N TYR A 609 -17.72 -2.35 25.27
CA TYR A 609 -18.18 -2.53 23.90
C TYR A 609 -18.64 -1.21 23.27
N ARG A 610 -18.40 -1.05 21.98
CA ARG A 610 -18.86 0.09 21.16
C ARG A 610 -19.90 -0.37 20.17
N LYS A 611 -20.94 0.44 19.97
CA LYS A 611 -22.03 0.18 19.03
C LYS A 611 -21.69 0.70 17.63
N TYR A 612 -21.86 -0.15 16.62
CA TYR A 612 -21.71 0.13 15.19
C TYR A 612 -22.95 -0.42 14.46
N GLY A 613 -24.05 0.35 14.48
CA GLY A 613 -25.36 -0.14 14.05
C GLY A 613 -25.84 -1.29 14.95
N LYS A 614 -25.99 -2.48 14.37
CA LYS A 614 -26.36 -3.71 15.08
C LYS A 614 -25.15 -4.46 15.65
N LEU A 615 -23.94 -4.16 15.18
CA LEU A 615 -22.71 -4.81 15.65
C LEU A 615 -22.18 -4.12 16.92
N TYR A 616 -21.73 -4.92 17.88
CA TYR A 616 -20.99 -4.48 19.06
C TYR A 616 -19.56 -5.01 18.99
N SER A 617 -18.57 -4.17 19.32
CA SER A 617 -17.15 -4.56 19.33
C SER A 617 -16.38 -3.92 20.48
N LYS A 618 -15.45 -4.65 21.10
CA LYS A 618 -14.46 -4.06 22.03
C LYS A 618 -13.41 -3.21 21.31
N ASN A 619 -13.21 -3.47 20.02
CA ASN A 619 -12.22 -2.80 19.19
C ASN A 619 -12.82 -1.65 18.39
N THR A 620 -11.98 -0.70 17.98
CA THR A 620 -12.40 0.30 17.00
C THR A 620 -12.61 -0.34 15.64
N LEU A 621 -13.81 -0.15 15.06
CA LEU A 621 -14.12 -0.60 13.72
C LEU A 621 -13.84 0.52 12.70
N SER A 622 -12.94 0.26 11.76
CA SER A 622 -12.74 1.09 10.58
C SER A 622 -13.57 0.57 9.40
N LEU A 623 -13.83 1.41 8.40
CA LEU A 623 -14.46 0.99 7.12
C LEU A 623 -13.81 -0.26 6.52
N GLN A 624 -12.46 -0.30 6.57
CA GLN A 624 -11.65 -1.43 6.11
C GLN A 624 -11.92 -2.72 6.90
N LYS A 625 -12.02 -2.64 8.23
CA LYS A 625 -12.41 -3.77 9.08
C LYS A 625 -13.85 -4.19 8.84
N GLY A 626 -14.76 -3.25 8.58
CA GLY A 626 -16.15 -3.56 8.24
C GLY A 626 -16.26 -4.41 6.97
N TYR A 627 -15.51 -4.08 5.92
CA TYR A 627 -15.47 -4.89 4.70
C TYR A 627 -14.89 -6.29 4.92
N GLU A 628 -13.81 -6.40 5.69
CA GLU A 628 -13.22 -7.69 6.08
C GLU A 628 -14.20 -8.54 6.89
N TRP A 629 -14.88 -7.94 7.85
CA TRP A 629 -15.86 -8.62 8.71
C TRP A 629 -17.01 -9.21 7.89
N ILE A 630 -17.53 -8.44 6.93
CA ILE A 630 -18.54 -8.92 5.96
C ILE A 630 -17.97 -10.05 5.11
N ALA A 631 -16.77 -9.88 4.55
CA ALA A 631 -16.14 -10.88 3.69
C ALA A 631 -15.88 -12.21 4.42
N ASN A 632 -15.49 -12.16 5.69
CA ASN A 632 -15.28 -13.35 6.49
C ASN A 632 -16.58 -14.10 6.82
N ARG A 633 -17.69 -13.41 7.08
CA ARG A 633 -18.94 -14.05 7.55
C ARG A 633 -19.99 -14.32 6.47
N TYR A 634 -20.10 -13.45 5.46
CA TYR A 634 -21.22 -13.48 4.49
C TYR A 634 -20.81 -13.85 3.07
N ILE A 635 -19.52 -13.92 2.75
CA ILE A 635 -19.02 -14.19 1.40
C ILE A 635 -18.34 -15.55 1.38
N GLU A 636 -18.99 -16.62 0.91
CA GLU A 636 -18.44 -17.99 1.00
C GLU A 636 -17.09 -18.18 0.30
N ASN A 637 -16.91 -17.59 -0.88
CA ASN A 637 -15.68 -17.69 -1.69
C ASN A 637 -14.97 -16.32 -1.78
N SER A 638 -14.52 -15.96 -2.97
CA SER A 638 -14.04 -14.63 -3.31
C SER A 638 -15.20 -13.67 -3.62
N ILE A 639 -14.91 -12.39 -3.54
CA ILE A 639 -15.75 -11.31 -4.04
C ILE A 639 -15.00 -10.52 -5.10
N ARG A 640 -15.65 -10.35 -6.25
CA ARG A 640 -15.20 -9.43 -7.28
C ARG A 640 -15.82 -8.05 -7.04
N ILE A 641 -14.99 -7.00 -6.96
CA ILE A 641 -15.45 -5.62 -6.76
C ILE A 641 -15.77 -4.99 -8.12
N ASP A 642 -16.78 -5.56 -8.78
CA ASP A 642 -17.52 -4.96 -9.89
C ASP A 642 -18.83 -4.34 -9.35
N ASP A 643 -19.74 -3.95 -10.24
CA ASP A 643 -21.00 -3.31 -9.83
C ASP A 643 -21.85 -4.25 -8.95
N GLU A 644 -21.92 -5.55 -9.29
CA GLU A 644 -22.70 -6.54 -8.53
C GLU A 644 -22.09 -6.80 -7.14
N GLY A 645 -20.78 -7.01 -7.07
CA GLY A 645 -20.11 -7.23 -5.79
C GLY A 645 -20.09 -5.99 -4.91
N LEU A 646 -19.98 -4.79 -5.49
CA LEU A 646 -20.08 -3.53 -4.75
C LEU A 646 -21.48 -3.37 -4.16
N ASP A 647 -22.54 -3.67 -4.93
CA ASP A 647 -23.92 -3.59 -4.44
C ASP A 647 -24.19 -4.63 -3.34
N LEU A 648 -23.62 -5.83 -3.44
CA LEU A 648 -23.68 -6.81 -2.35
C LEU A 648 -23.02 -6.29 -1.07
N LEU A 649 -21.80 -5.76 -1.17
CA LEU A 649 -21.07 -5.18 -0.04
C LEU A 649 -21.82 -4.00 0.58
N LYS A 650 -22.32 -3.06 -0.22
CA LYS A 650 -23.07 -1.89 0.25
C LYS A 650 -24.33 -2.30 0.99
N ARG A 651 -25.12 -3.21 0.43
CA ARG A 651 -26.33 -3.72 1.08
C ARG A 651 -26.02 -4.36 2.43
N LYS A 652 -25.02 -5.24 2.49
CA LYS A 652 -24.63 -5.90 3.74
C LYS A 652 -24.05 -4.93 4.75
N TYR A 653 -23.31 -3.91 4.31
CA TYR A 653 -22.76 -2.89 5.19
C TYR A 653 -23.88 -2.04 5.81
N ILE A 654 -24.83 -1.55 5.01
CA ILE A 654 -25.99 -0.79 5.51
C ILE A 654 -26.85 -1.64 6.46
N GLU A 655 -27.09 -2.91 6.12
CA GLU A 655 -27.89 -3.85 6.92
C GLU A 655 -27.35 -4.05 8.35
N ILE A 656 -26.02 -4.05 8.51
CA ILE A 656 -25.32 -4.42 9.74
C ILE A 656 -24.87 -3.19 10.52
N PHE A 657 -24.24 -2.23 9.83
CA PHE A 657 -23.65 -1.05 10.45
C PHE A 657 -24.60 0.16 10.49
N GLU A 658 -25.74 0.09 9.80
CA GLU A 658 -26.73 1.17 9.70
C GLU A 658 -26.12 2.51 9.24
N GLU A 659 -25.00 2.44 8.51
CA GLU A 659 -24.25 3.57 7.98
C GLU A 659 -24.38 3.60 6.44
N ASP A 660 -24.72 4.78 5.91
CA ASP A 660 -24.87 4.97 4.47
C ASP A 660 -23.50 5.13 3.78
N ILE A 661 -23.15 4.11 2.99
CA ILE A 661 -21.94 4.09 2.15
C ILE A 661 -22.29 4.02 0.65
N SER A 662 -23.51 4.42 0.28
CA SER A 662 -24.02 4.35 -1.10
C SER A 662 -23.22 5.21 -2.07
N ASP A 663 -22.63 6.31 -1.58
CA ASP A 663 -21.80 7.26 -2.34
C ASP A 663 -20.43 6.68 -2.74
N LYS A 664 -19.98 5.58 -2.12
CA LYS A 664 -18.63 5.05 -2.34
C LYS A 664 -18.51 4.40 -3.73
N SER A 665 -17.49 4.84 -4.47
CA SER A 665 -17.15 4.28 -5.78
C SER A 665 -16.39 2.95 -5.65
N ILE A 666 -16.39 2.14 -6.72
CA ILE A 666 -15.54 0.94 -6.83
C ILE A 666 -14.10 1.23 -6.43
N ARG A 667 -13.51 2.33 -6.93
CA ARG A 667 -12.12 2.71 -6.62
C ARG A 667 -11.89 2.94 -5.13
N THR A 668 -12.85 3.56 -4.45
CA THR A 668 -12.74 3.87 -3.02
C THR A 668 -12.78 2.59 -2.18
N VAL A 669 -13.71 1.69 -2.50
CA VAL A 669 -13.84 0.40 -1.81
C VAL A 669 -12.64 -0.49 -2.10
N GLU A 670 -12.24 -0.60 -3.37
CA GLU A 670 -11.08 -1.37 -3.82
C GLU A 670 -9.81 -0.93 -3.08
N ALA A 671 -9.53 0.37 -2.98
CA ALA A 671 -8.36 0.89 -2.29
C ALA A 671 -8.33 0.47 -0.81
N ARG A 672 -9.47 0.49 -0.11
CA ARG A 672 -9.59 0.08 1.30
C ARG A 672 -9.43 -1.42 1.49
N ILE A 673 -9.99 -2.22 0.59
CA ILE A 673 -9.82 -3.68 0.61
C ILE A 673 -8.35 -4.05 0.34
N MET A 674 -7.68 -3.38 -0.60
CA MET A 674 -6.26 -3.62 -0.90
C MET A 674 -5.32 -3.28 0.27
N GLU A 675 -5.68 -2.33 1.12
CA GLU A 675 -4.94 -2.00 2.34
C GLU A 675 -5.10 -3.08 3.43
N ASN A 676 -6.05 -4.02 3.27
CA ASN A 676 -6.35 -5.02 4.29
C ASN A 676 -5.49 -6.29 4.17
N PRO A 677 -4.68 -6.62 5.19
CA PRO A 677 -3.84 -7.82 5.16
C PRO A 677 -4.66 -9.12 5.17
N ASN A 678 -5.91 -9.12 5.60
CA ASN A 678 -6.76 -10.30 5.61
C ASN A 678 -7.57 -10.47 4.31
N MET A 679 -7.46 -9.54 3.37
CA MET A 679 -8.12 -9.60 2.06
C MET A 679 -7.07 -9.84 0.96
N ILE A 680 -7.10 -11.05 0.40
CA ILE A 680 -6.11 -11.52 -0.56
C ILE A 680 -6.60 -11.29 -1.98
N CYS A 681 -5.84 -10.56 -2.79
CA CYS A 681 -6.15 -10.37 -4.20
C CYS A 681 -5.75 -11.61 -5.00
N ILE A 682 -6.73 -12.33 -5.54
CA ILE A 682 -6.51 -13.59 -6.28
C ILE A 682 -6.68 -13.41 -7.80
N ASP A 683 -7.37 -12.36 -8.23
CA ASP A 683 -7.49 -11.94 -9.62
C ASP A 683 -7.80 -10.43 -9.69
N LYS A 684 -7.93 -9.88 -10.89
CA LYS A 684 -8.25 -8.48 -11.14
C LYS A 684 -9.57 -8.10 -10.43
N ARG A 685 -9.45 -7.29 -9.38
CA ARG A 685 -10.54 -6.84 -8.48
C ARG A 685 -11.21 -7.96 -7.70
N GLU A 686 -10.61 -9.13 -7.60
CA GLU A 686 -11.20 -10.27 -6.93
C GLU A 686 -10.42 -10.62 -5.67
N TYR A 687 -11.12 -10.61 -4.54
CA TYR A 687 -10.53 -10.72 -3.22
C TYR A 687 -11.17 -11.86 -2.43
N ILE A 688 -10.35 -12.61 -1.70
CA ILE A 688 -10.80 -13.67 -0.79
C ILE A 688 -10.28 -13.37 0.61
N HIS A 689 -11.08 -13.69 1.63
CA HIS A 689 -10.62 -13.57 3.01
C HIS A 689 -9.57 -14.65 3.32
N ILE A 690 -8.52 -14.31 4.08
CA ILE A 690 -7.39 -15.22 4.35
C ILE A 690 -7.81 -16.56 4.96
N THR A 691 -8.83 -16.59 5.82
CA THR A 691 -9.36 -17.83 6.43
C THR A 691 -9.98 -18.79 5.41
N LYS A 692 -10.35 -18.29 4.24
CA LYS A 692 -10.97 -19.04 3.14
C LYS A 692 -9.99 -19.36 2.02
N TRP A 693 -8.78 -18.80 2.07
CA TRP A 693 -7.78 -18.98 1.03
C TRP A 693 -6.92 -20.20 1.31
N ASN A 694 -7.31 -21.33 0.72
CA ASN A 694 -6.55 -22.57 0.82
C ASN A 694 -5.58 -22.73 -0.37
N VAL A 695 -4.28 -22.76 -0.10
CA VAL A 695 -3.22 -22.96 -1.12
C VAL A 695 -2.42 -24.21 -0.76
N HIS A 696 -2.38 -25.17 -1.69
CA HIS A 696 -1.63 -26.41 -1.52
C HIS A 696 -0.11 -26.15 -1.41
N ASP A 697 0.59 -26.96 -0.62
CA ASP A 697 2.04 -26.79 -0.43
C ASP A 697 2.85 -27.01 -1.72
N GLU A 698 2.38 -27.89 -2.60
CA GLU A 698 2.96 -28.06 -3.95
C GLU A 698 2.92 -26.75 -4.75
N THR A 699 1.79 -26.05 -4.72
CA THR A 699 1.62 -24.73 -5.35
C THR A 699 2.62 -23.71 -4.81
N LYS A 700 2.83 -23.69 -3.48
CA LYS A 700 3.80 -22.80 -2.83
C LYS A 700 5.24 -23.12 -3.26
N GLN A 701 5.61 -24.40 -3.24
CA GLN A 701 6.96 -24.85 -3.61
C GLN A 701 7.29 -24.54 -5.07
N VAL A 702 6.35 -24.77 -5.98
CA VAL A 702 6.54 -24.44 -7.40
C VAL A 702 6.68 -22.92 -7.58
N ALA A 703 5.84 -22.12 -6.91
CA ALA A 703 5.93 -20.66 -6.97
C ALA A 703 7.29 -20.13 -6.47
N ASP A 704 7.79 -20.65 -5.35
CA ASP A 704 9.11 -20.29 -4.82
C ASP A 704 10.23 -20.67 -5.78
N LYS A 705 10.20 -21.91 -6.29
CA LYS A 705 11.21 -22.42 -7.21
C LYS A 705 11.32 -21.58 -8.48
N VAL A 706 10.20 -21.28 -9.13
CA VAL A 706 10.24 -20.49 -10.38
C VAL A 706 10.69 -19.04 -10.12
N LEU A 707 10.36 -18.49 -8.94
CA LEU A 707 10.84 -17.17 -8.55
C LEU A 707 12.36 -17.17 -8.30
N GLU A 708 12.89 -18.16 -7.58
CA GLU A 708 14.33 -18.32 -7.39
C GLU A 708 15.06 -18.43 -8.72
N ASP A 709 14.57 -19.28 -9.62
CA ASP A 709 15.17 -19.49 -10.93
C ASP A 709 15.15 -18.20 -11.77
N THR A 710 14.11 -17.37 -11.58
CA THR A 710 14.06 -16.03 -12.19
C THR A 710 15.07 -15.06 -11.55
N LEU A 711 15.09 -14.97 -10.21
CA LEU A 711 15.93 -14.00 -9.49
C LEU A 711 17.43 -14.37 -9.49
N LYS A 712 17.79 -15.61 -9.85
CA LYS A 712 19.19 -15.96 -10.18
C LYS A 712 19.70 -15.25 -11.43
N LEU A 713 18.80 -14.78 -12.28
CA LEU A 713 19.12 -14.16 -13.56
C LEU A 713 18.92 -12.63 -13.57
N VAL A 714 18.16 -12.09 -12.61
CA VAL A 714 17.85 -10.65 -12.49
C VAL A 714 17.75 -10.26 -11.03
N GLU A 715 18.23 -9.07 -10.68
CA GLU A 715 18.13 -8.58 -9.29
C GLU A 715 16.69 -8.29 -8.85
N ILE A 716 15.81 -7.92 -9.79
CA ILE A 716 14.40 -7.63 -9.55
C ILE A 716 13.57 -8.15 -10.71
N THR A 717 12.42 -8.76 -10.40
CA THR A 717 11.45 -9.24 -11.39
C THR A 717 10.05 -8.70 -11.08
N THR A 718 9.07 -9.01 -11.93
CA THR A 718 7.65 -8.75 -11.64
C THR A 718 6.85 -10.05 -11.68
N ALA A 719 5.75 -10.11 -10.94
CA ALA A 719 4.84 -11.26 -10.99
C ALA A 719 4.34 -11.56 -12.42
N GLN A 720 4.20 -10.52 -13.26
CA GLN A 720 3.80 -10.67 -14.66
C GLN A 720 4.88 -11.39 -15.48
N ASP A 721 6.15 -11.04 -15.25
CA ASP A 721 7.28 -11.65 -15.95
C ASP A 721 7.44 -13.11 -15.54
N VAL A 722 7.35 -13.42 -14.25
CA VAL A 722 7.45 -14.81 -13.76
C VAL A 722 6.33 -15.67 -14.36
N ILE A 723 5.08 -15.19 -14.37
CA ILE A 723 3.96 -15.89 -15.04
C ILE A 723 4.24 -16.10 -16.52
N LYS A 724 4.76 -15.08 -17.22
CA LYS A 724 5.05 -15.16 -18.65
C LYS A 724 6.16 -16.15 -18.98
N TYR A 725 7.19 -16.25 -18.14
CA TYR A 725 8.34 -17.14 -18.38
C TYR A 725 8.13 -18.57 -17.87
N HIS A 726 7.24 -18.77 -16.89
CA HIS A 726 6.96 -20.06 -16.24
C HIS A 726 5.48 -20.45 -16.29
N GLU A 727 4.77 -20.04 -17.35
CA GLU A 727 3.32 -20.23 -17.50
C GLU A 727 2.91 -21.71 -17.36
N SER A 728 3.71 -22.61 -17.94
CA SER A 728 3.47 -24.05 -17.90
C SER A 728 3.58 -24.63 -16.49
N GLU A 729 4.66 -24.31 -15.77
CA GLU A 729 4.90 -24.83 -14.42
C GLU A 729 3.85 -24.29 -13.43
N LEU A 730 3.51 -23.01 -13.56
CA LEU A 730 2.57 -22.31 -12.68
C LEU A 730 1.12 -22.73 -12.93
N SER A 731 0.72 -22.89 -14.20
CA SER A 731 -0.65 -23.32 -14.52
C SER A 731 -0.96 -24.73 -14.04
N ASN A 732 0.03 -25.62 -14.02
CA ASN A 732 -0.13 -27.01 -13.55
C ASN A 732 -0.47 -27.10 -12.05
N VAL A 733 -0.09 -26.09 -11.27
CA VAL A 733 -0.37 -26.03 -9.82
C VAL A 733 -1.47 -25.03 -9.47
N GLY A 734 -2.26 -24.59 -10.45
CA GLY A 734 -3.42 -23.70 -10.26
C GLY A 734 -3.10 -22.20 -10.18
N ILE A 735 -1.90 -21.77 -10.57
CA ILE A 735 -1.51 -20.36 -10.61
C ILE A 735 -1.69 -19.83 -12.03
N HIS A 736 -2.82 -19.20 -12.31
CA HIS A 736 -3.20 -18.77 -13.67
C HIS A 736 -2.95 -17.30 -13.96
N ASN A 737 -2.68 -16.48 -12.94
CA ASN A 737 -2.54 -15.04 -13.11
C ASN A 737 -1.50 -14.45 -12.15
N LYS A 738 -1.05 -13.24 -12.48
CA LYS A 738 -0.04 -12.51 -11.69
C LYS A 738 -0.50 -12.12 -10.28
N TYR A 739 -1.79 -11.91 -10.06
CA TYR A 739 -2.34 -11.50 -8.76
C TYR A 739 -2.24 -12.67 -7.78
N TYR A 740 -2.65 -13.86 -8.21
CA TYR A 740 -2.54 -15.08 -7.44
C TYR A 740 -1.08 -15.41 -7.10
N PHE A 741 -0.18 -15.37 -8.10
CA PHE A 741 1.26 -15.59 -7.88
C PHE A 741 1.85 -14.58 -6.88
N TYR A 742 1.61 -13.29 -7.12
CA TYR A 742 2.12 -12.24 -6.24
C TYR A 742 1.60 -12.36 -4.81
N SER A 743 0.33 -12.70 -4.64
CA SER A 743 -0.25 -12.96 -3.32
C SER A 743 0.40 -14.16 -2.64
N ILE A 744 0.68 -15.27 -3.35
CA ILE A 744 1.41 -16.41 -2.77
C ILE A 744 2.76 -15.97 -2.24
N ILE A 745 3.55 -15.27 -3.05
CA ILE A 745 4.88 -14.80 -2.67
C ILE A 745 4.81 -13.84 -1.48
N LYS A 746 3.90 -12.87 -1.54
CA LYS A 746 3.72 -11.87 -0.48
C LYS A 746 3.31 -12.47 0.87
N TYR A 747 2.46 -13.50 0.88
CA TYR A 747 1.90 -14.05 2.11
C TYR A 747 2.69 -15.24 2.69
N PHE A 748 3.23 -16.11 1.83
CA PHE A 748 3.90 -17.33 2.27
C PHE A 748 5.43 -17.21 2.30
N PHE A 749 6.00 -16.19 1.65
CA PHE A 749 7.45 -16.06 1.47
C PHE A 749 7.97 -14.64 1.75
N SER A 750 7.30 -13.89 2.63
CA SER A 750 7.72 -12.51 3.01
C SER A 750 9.03 -12.45 3.80
N ASP A 751 9.40 -13.56 4.44
CA ASP A 751 10.67 -13.77 5.13
C ASP A 751 11.86 -13.87 4.15
N LYS A 752 11.60 -14.36 2.93
CA LYS A 752 12.62 -14.55 1.88
C LYS A 752 12.64 -13.42 0.85
N TYR A 753 11.46 -12.94 0.45
CA TYR A 753 11.31 -11.96 -0.63
C TYR A 753 10.67 -10.66 -0.18
N SER A 754 11.11 -9.58 -0.82
CA SER A 754 10.47 -8.27 -0.74
C SER A 754 9.60 -8.04 -1.97
N THR A 755 8.39 -7.50 -1.75
CA THR A 755 7.40 -7.23 -2.80
C THR A 755 7.05 -5.74 -2.87
N GLY A 756 7.01 -5.18 -4.08
CA GLY A 756 6.73 -3.77 -4.34
C GLY A 756 5.22 -3.44 -4.43
N LYS A 757 4.81 -2.28 -3.89
CA LYS A 757 3.40 -1.87 -3.84
C LYS A 757 2.84 -1.44 -5.21
N GLY A 758 1.54 -1.67 -5.43
CA GLY A 758 0.78 -1.12 -6.56
C GLY A 758 0.88 -1.92 -7.86
N ASN A 759 0.77 -1.23 -9.01
CA ASN A 759 0.66 -1.84 -10.35
C ASN A 759 1.93 -2.56 -10.84
N THR A 760 3.08 -2.26 -10.24
CA THR A 760 4.37 -2.83 -10.66
C THR A 760 4.55 -4.28 -10.22
N MET A 761 3.97 -4.67 -9.08
CA MET A 761 4.02 -6.04 -8.53
C MET A 761 5.43 -6.64 -8.61
N SER A 762 6.43 -5.83 -8.26
CA SER A 762 7.84 -6.20 -8.34
C SER A 762 8.22 -7.10 -7.17
N ILE A 763 9.21 -7.97 -7.37
CA ILE A 763 9.66 -8.96 -6.41
C ILE A 763 11.20 -9.03 -6.47
N THR A 764 11.85 -9.04 -5.31
CA THR A 764 13.31 -9.22 -5.15
C THR A 764 13.62 -9.96 -3.85
N TYR A 765 14.88 -10.36 -3.62
CA TYR A 765 15.32 -10.87 -2.33
C TYR A 765 15.29 -9.78 -1.26
N ASN A 766 15.03 -10.16 0.00
CA ASN A 766 15.02 -9.19 1.09
C ASN A 766 16.33 -8.42 1.27
N ALA A 767 17.47 -9.02 0.94
CA ALA A 767 18.78 -8.37 0.95
C ALA A 767 18.89 -7.19 -0.05
N ASN A 768 18.08 -7.21 -1.11
CA ASN A 768 18.15 -6.26 -2.22
C ASN A 768 16.96 -5.28 -2.23
N LYS A 769 16.28 -5.12 -1.10
CA LYS A 769 15.05 -4.32 -1.00
C LYS A 769 15.23 -2.86 -1.43
N ASP A 770 16.41 -2.28 -1.21
CA ASP A 770 16.70 -0.89 -1.56
C ASP A 770 16.61 -0.61 -3.07
N ILE A 771 16.80 -1.64 -3.91
CA ILE A 771 16.60 -1.53 -5.36
C ILE A 771 15.16 -1.12 -5.70
N MET A 772 14.17 -1.50 -4.89
CA MET A 772 12.77 -1.12 -5.09
C MET A 772 12.49 0.37 -4.85
N SER A 773 13.44 1.10 -4.23
CA SER A 773 13.34 2.54 -3.96
C SER A 773 13.92 3.40 -5.08
N LYS A 774 14.76 2.83 -5.96
CA LYS A 774 15.38 3.53 -7.09
C LYS A 774 14.32 3.92 -8.12
N SER A 775 14.34 5.17 -8.57
CA SER A 775 13.46 5.56 -9.68
C SER A 775 13.93 4.90 -10.98
N ARG A 776 13.03 4.80 -11.97
CA ARG A 776 13.39 4.29 -13.30
C ARG A 776 14.51 5.12 -13.93
N GLU A 777 14.52 6.42 -13.67
CA GLU A 777 15.55 7.33 -14.15
C GLU A 777 16.90 7.01 -13.50
N ASP A 778 16.94 6.77 -12.18
CA ASP A 778 18.17 6.43 -11.45
C ASP A 778 18.79 5.13 -11.96
N ILE A 779 17.97 4.11 -12.22
CA ILE A 779 18.44 2.82 -12.76
C ILE A 779 19.12 3.03 -14.13
N VAL A 780 18.53 3.86 -14.99
CA VAL A 780 19.12 4.15 -16.31
C VAL A 780 20.37 5.01 -16.18
N LYS A 781 20.40 6.00 -15.27
CA LYS A 781 21.58 6.85 -15.02
C LYS A 781 22.78 6.06 -14.50
N GLU A 782 22.54 5.17 -13.55
CA GLU A 782 23.55 4.29 -12.96
C GLU A 782 24.12 3.36 -14.04
N TYR A 783 23.24 2.73 -14.82
CA TYR A 783 23.65 1.88 -15.93
C TYR A 783 24.48 2.65 -16.98
N ILE A 784 24.08 3.88 -17.34
CA ILE A 784 24.87 4.75 -18.23
C ILE A 784 26.25 5.04 -17.63
N SER A 785 26.32 5.36 -16.33
CA SER A 785 27.55 5.75 -15.65
C SER A 785 28.52 4.58 -15.50
N GLU A 786 28.02 3.39 -15.16
CA GLU A 786 28.79 2.15 -15.03
C GLU A 786 29.38 1.68 -16.37
N ASN A 787 28.73 2.01 -17.48
CA ASN A 787 29.12 1.61 -18.82
C ASN A 787 29.81 2.74 -19.63
N GLY A 788 30.53 3.63 -18.95
CA GLY A 788 31.40 4.61 -19.61
C GLY A 788 30.69 5.86 -20.16
N GLY A 789 29.47 6.15 -19.71
CA GLY A 789 28.77 7.42 -19.92
C GLY A 789 27.86 7.47 -21.16
N ALA A 790 27.98 6.54 -22.11
CA ALA A 790 27.10 6.42 -23.26
C ALA A 790 26.86 4.94 -23.61
N VAL A 791 25.60 4.52 -23.66
CA VAL A 791 25.19 3.12 -23.86
C VAL A 791 24.25 2.97 -25.04
N LEU A 792 24.25 1.81 -25.70
CA LEU A 792 23.27 1.53 -26.73
C LEU A 792 21.90 1.31 -26.11
N LYS A 793 20.86 1.84 -26.77
CA LYS A 793 19.47 1.65 -26.34
C LYS A 793 19.10 0.17 -26.18
N ASN A 794 19.60 -0.70 -27.07
CA ASN A 794 19.31 -2.13 -27.01
C ASN A 794 20.05 -2.85 -25.86
N GLU A 795 21.21 -2.34 -25.44
CA GLU A 795 21.93 -2.85 -24.25
C GLU A 795 21.09 -2.57 -22.99
N VAL A 796 20.58 -1.34 -22.86
CA VAL A 796 19.68 -0.98 -21.76
C VAL A 796 18.43 -1.86 -21.73
N LEU A 797 17.81 -2.12 -22.88
CA LEU A 797 16.60 -2.95 -22.96
C LEU A 797 16.86 -4.42 -22.62
N SER A 798 18.00 -4.96 -23.07
CA SER A 798 18.36 -6.36 -22.83
C SER A 798 18.79 -6.60 -21.38
N GLU A 799 19.65 -5.74 -20.84
CA GLU A 799 20.14 -5.87 -19.47
C GLU A 799 19.02 -5.63 -18.45
N LEU A 800 18.26 -4.54 -18.63
CA LEU A 800 17.16 -4.23 -17.71
C LEU A 800 15.90 -5.07 -17.98
N ARG A 801 15.86 -5.84 -19.08
CA ARG A 801 14.67 -6.55 -19.60
C ARG A 801 13.44 -5.65 -19.71
N TRP A 802 13.64 -4.39 -20.08
CA TRP A 802 12.54 -3.43 -20.22
C TRP A 802 11.91 -3.50 -21.60
N GLU A 803 10.62 -3.25 -21.67
CA GLU A 803 9.97 -2.97 -22.94
C GLU A 803 10.37 -1.60 -23.48
N LEU A 804 10.41 -1.48 -24.81
CA LEU A 804 10.83 -0.28 -25.53
C LEU A 804 10.14 0.99 -25.02
N PHE A 805 8.83 0.91 -24.80
CA PHE A 805 8.00 2.04 -24.38
C PHE A 805 8.41 2.54 -22.98
N LYS A 806 8.85 1.64 -22.10
CA LYS A 806 9.22 1.96 -20.72
C LYS A 806 10.51 2.79 -20.68
N LEU A 807 11.47 2.42 -21.52
CA LEU A 807 12.72 3.17 -21.67
C LEU A 807 12.49 4.54 -22.33
N GLU A 808 11.71 4.59 -23.41
CA GLU A 808 11.37 5.84 -24.10
C GLU A 808 10.59 6.81 -23.18
N ASP A 809 9.63 6.32 -22.39
CA ASP A 809 8.91 7.15 -21.40
C ASP A 809 9.88 7.73 -20.36
N THR A 810 10.83 6.92 -19.87
CA THR A 810 11.84 7.34 -18.90
C THR A 810 12.77 8.42 -19.48
N ILE A 811 13.24 8.25 -20.71
CA ILE A 811 14.09 9.25 -21.39
C ILE A 811 13.30 10.55 -21.62
N SER A 812 12.05 10.46 -22.10
CA SER A 812 11.24 11.64 -22.46
C SER A 812 10.92 12.56 -21.28
N LYS A 813 10.89 12.01 -20.05
CA LYS A 813 10.60 12.75 -18.81
C LYS A 813 11.85 13.20 -18.08
N SER A 814 13.03 12.71 -18.47
CA SER A 814 14.28 13.07 -17.81
C SER A 814 14.80 14.41 -18.31
N ASN A 815 15.29 15.24 -17.39
CA ASN A 815 16.02 16.47 -17.72
C ASN A 815 17.53 16.24 -17.81
N GLU A 816 18.00 15.00 -17.65
CA GLU A 816 19.42 14.67 -17.54
C GLU A 816 19.86 13.59 -18.54
N ILE A 817 18.92 12.78 -19.05
CA ILE A 817 19.17 11.74 -20.03
C ILE A 817 18.80 12.27 -21.42
N ILE A 818 19.71 12.15 -22.38
CA ILE A 818 19.48 12.45 -23.79
C ILE A 818 19.69 11.21 -24.65
N LYS A 819 18.82 11.08 -25.66
CA LYS A 819 19.00 10.14 -26.77
C LYS A 819 19.72 10.83 -27.93
N ILE A 820 20.86 10.28 -28.34
CA ILE A 820 21.63 10.73 -29.50
C ILE A 820 21.80 9.54 -30.45
N GLY A 821 21.01 9.52 -31.52
CA GLY A 821 20.96 8.36 -32.42
C GLY A 821 20.44 7.11 -31.71
N ASN A 822 21.25 6.05 -31.72
CA ASN A 822 20.96 4.79 -31.02
C ASN A 822 21.52 4.75 -29.58
N TYR A 823 22.21 5.80 -29.17
CA TYR A 823 22.83 5.88 -27.85
C TYR A 823 21.98 6.70 -26.89
N ILE A 824 22.09 6.34 -25.62
CA ILE A 824 21.55 7.07 -24.49
C ILE A 824 22.73 7.51 -23.63
N THR A 825 22.77 8.79 -23.29
CA THR A 825 23.86 9.40 -22.51
C THR A 825 23.31 10.44 -21.55
N LEU A 826 24.11 10.85 -20.57
CA LEU A 826 23.81 11.99 -19.72
C LEU A 826 24.18 13.31 -20.43
N ILE A 827 23.43 14.38 -20.14
CA ILE A 827 23.73 15.75 -20.61
C ILE A 827 25.09 16.24 -20.07
N SER A 828 25.45 15.79 -18.87
CA SER A 828 26.72 16.06 -18.21
C SER A 828 27.90 15.28 -18.78
N ASN A 829 27.68 14.40 -19.77
CA ASN A 829 28.75 13.59 -20.35
C ASN A 829 29.84 14.49 -20.96
N GLU A 830 31.09 14.19 -20.65
CA GLU A 830 32.30 14.89 -21.15
C GLU A 830 32.37 14.95 -22.69
N LEU A 831 31.75 14.00 -23.39
CA LEU A 831 31.63 13.96 -24.85
C LEU A 831 30.83 15.17 -25.41
N LEU A 832 29.95 15.78 -24.61
CA LEU A 832 29.32 17.07 -24.88
C LEU A 832 30.16 18.22 -24.28
N SER A 833 31.41 18.30 -24.71
CA SER A 833 32.36 19.32 -24.23
C SER A 833 31.87 20.74 -24.52
N GLU A 834 32.33 21.73 -23.74
CA GLU A 834 31.93 23.12 -23.93
C GLU A 834 32.29 23.66 -25.33
N ASN A 835 33.33 23.08 -25.95
CA ASN A 835 33.72 23.39 -27.32
C ASN A 835 32.68 22.90 -28.35
N ILE A 836 32.22 21.64 -28.22
CA ILE A 836 31.13 21.09 -29.06
C ILE A 836 29.86 21.94 -28.90
N LYS A 837 29.49 22.26 -27.65
CA LYS A 837 28.32 23.11 -27.35
C LYS A 837 28.43 24.48 -28.01
N SER A 838 29.60 25.11 -27.95
CA SER A 838 29.86 26.42 -28.55
C SER A 838 29.74 26.39 -30.08
N LYS A 839 30.23 25.32 -30.73
CA LYS A 839 30.09 25.13 -32.19
C LYS A 839 28.63 24.96 -32.60
N PHE A 840 27.84 24.18 -31.87
CA PHE A 840 26.40 24.06 -32.13
C PHE A 840 25.69 25.41 -31.96
N LYS A 841 25.96 26.17 -30.89
CA LYS A 841 25.39 27.51 -30.67
C LYS A 841 25.71 28.47 -31.82
N TYR A 842 26.94 28.43 -32.34
CA TYR A 842 27.33 29.23 -33.50
C TYR A 842 26.55 28.84 -34.76
N MET A 843 26.43 27.55 -35.08
CA MET A 843 25.68 27.10 -36.26
C MET A 843 24.18 27.39 -36.15
N VAL A 844 23.62 27.31 -34.94
CA VAL A 844 22.22 27.67 -34.65
C VAL A 844 21.99 29.16 -34.90
N SER A 845 22.83 30.04 -34.36
CA SER A 845 22.69 31.49 -34.54
C SER A 845 22.88 31.92 -35.99
N GLU A 846 23.81 31.29 -36.71
CA GLU A 846 23.99 31.50 -38.14
C GLU A 846 22.75 31.07 -38.95
N SER A 847 22.15 29.92 -38.64
CA SER A 847 20.93 29.47 -39.33
C SER A 847 19.75 30.42 -39.05
N LEU A 848 19.55 30.80 -37.79
CA LEU A 848 18.47 31.73 -37.40
C LEU A 848 18.61 33.09 -38.07
N SER A 849 19.82 33.67 -38.08
CA SER A 849 20.06 34.98 -38.72
C SER A 849 19.81 34.96 -40.23
N LYS A 850 20.12 33.85 -40.91
CA LYS A 850 20.01 33.74 -42.37
C LYS A 850 18.61 33.34 -42.85
N TYR A 851 17.89 32.50 -42.08
CA TYR A 851 16.66 31.87 -42.53
C TYR A 851 15.46 32.09 -41.60
N GLY A 852 15.66 32.68 -40.41
CA GLY A 852 14.62 32.78 -39.37
C GLY A 852 14.31 31.45 -38.65
N VAL A 853 15.02 30.38 -39.04
CA VAL A 853 14.80 29.00 -38.58
C VAL A 853 16.13 28.25 -38.52
N VAL A 854 16.15 27.16 -37.75
CA VAL A 854 17.28 26.24 -37.67
C VAL A 854 16.99 24.99 -38.48
N SER A 855 17.79 24.73 -39.52
CA SER A 855 17.77 23.45 -40.23
C SER A 855 18.82 22.50 -39.67
N THR A 856 18.38 21.34 -39.18
CA THR A 856 19.32 20.32 -38.68
C THR A 856 20.15 19.69 -39.81
N GLN A 857 19.63 19.66 -41.05
CA GLN A 857 20.39 19.21 -42.22
C GLN A 857 21.53 20.16 -42.57
N LEU A 858 21.29 21.48 -42.51
CA LEU A 858 22.36 22.46 -42.72
C LEU A 858 23.44 22.34 -41.64
N ILE A 859 23.03 22.16 -40.39
CA ILE A 859 23.97 21.91 -39.27
C ILE A 859 24.75 20.61 -39.51
N TYR A 860 24.09 19.53 -39.92
CA TYR A 860 24.75 18.26 -40.26
C TYR A 860 25.80 18.46 -41.35
N SER A 861 25.43 19.08 -42.47
CA SER A 861 26.32 19.27 -43.61
C SER A 861 27.56 20.11 -43.26
N LYS A 862 27.40 21.17 -42.46
CA LYS A 862 28.53 21.96 -41.93
C LYS A 862 29.37 21.18 -40.92
N SER A 863 28.73 20.39 -40.07
CA SER A 863 29.42 19.56 -39.06
C SER A 863 30.34 18.52 -39.72
N MET A 864 30.01 18.03 -40.92
CA MET A 864 30.88 17.12 -41.68
C MET A 864 32.20 17.76 -42.13
N THR A 865 32.27 19.10 -42.17
CA THR A 865 33.49 19.85 -42.54
C THR A 865 34.34 20.25 -41.33
N ASP A 866 33.82 20.09 -40.11
CA ASP A 866 34.55 20.36 -38.87
C ASP A 866 35.05 19.04 -38.26
N THR A 867 36.37 18.91 -38.05
CA THR A 867 37.01 17.65 -37.63
C THR A 867 36.48 17.12 -36.28
N GLU A 868 36.15 18.01 -35.35
CA GLU A 868 35.75 17.63 -33.99
C GLU A 868 34.27 17.23 -33.95
N LEU A 869 33.41 18.02 -34.61
CA LEU A 869 32.00 17.67 -34.79
C LEU A 869 31.86 16.40 -35.63
N TYR A 870 32.66 16.22 -36.68
CA TYR A 870 32.69 14.98 -37.45
C TYR A 870 33.00 13.77 -36.56
N THR A 871 34.00 13.88 -35.68
CA THR A 871 34.37 12.81 -34.75
C THR A 871 33.24 12.52 -33.75
N PHE A 872 32.60 13.57 -33.21
CA PHE A 872 31.43 13.46 -32.33
C PHE A 872 30.25 12.78 -33.04
N PHE A 873 29.94 13.16 -34.28
CA PHE A 873 28.82 12.60 -35.06
C PHE A 873 29.08 11.13 -35.39
N LYS A 874 30.34 10.79 -35.72
CA LYS A 874 30.76 9.42 -35.99
C LYS A 874 30.65 8.54 -34.75
N TYR A 875 31.08 9.03 -33.59
CA TYR A 875 30.99 8.30 -32.32
C TYR A 875 29.54 7.98 -31.93
N PHE A 876 28.63 8.96 -32.00
CA PHE A 876 27.22 8.76 -31.65
C PHE A 876 26.36 8.22 -32.80
N HIS A 877 26.96 7.88 -33.94
CA HIS A 877 26.25 7.45 -35.16
C HIS A 877 25.11 8.40 -35.58
N ILE A 878 25.33 9.71 -35.45
CA ILE A 878 24.39 10.74 -35.88
C ILE A 878 24.39 10.75 -37.41
N LYS A 879 23.31 10.25 -38.01
CA LYS A 879 23.11 10.20 -39.47
C LYS A 879 21.91 11.03 -39.96
N SER A 880 21.14 11.61 -39.04
CA SER A 880 19.91 12.33 -39.34
C SER A 880 19.69 13.49 -38.36
N GLY A 881 18.70 14.33 -38.66
CA GLY A 881 18.37 15.52 -37.87
C GLY A 881 17.90 15.25 -36.43
N GLU A 882 17.54 14.00 -36.07
CA GLU A 882 16.93 13.69 -34.76
C GLU A 882 17.90 13.91 -33.60
N GLY A 883 19.11 13.36 -33.72
CA GLY A 883 20.15 13.57 -32.70
C GLY A 883 20.59 15.04 -32.61
N ILE A 884 20.63 15.74 -33.75
CA ILE A 884 20.98 17.16 -33.80
C ILE A 884 19.91 18.01 -33.13
N ALA A 885 18.63 17.75 -33.43
CA ALA A 885 17.52 18.47 -32.84
C ALA A 885 17.47 18.29 -31.32
N ALA A 886 17.73 17.07 -30.83
CA ALA A 886 17.82 16.78 -29.40
C ALA A 886 18.91 17.61 -28.72
N ILE A 887 20.11 17.67 -29.30
CA ILE A 887 21.23 18.47 -28.77
C ILE A 887 20.88 19.96 -28.77
N ILE A 888 20.33 20.49 -29.86
CA ILE A 888 20.00 21.92 -29.97
C ILE A 888 18.95 22.33 -28.93
N LYS A 889 17.91 21.52 -28.72
CA LYS A 889 16.86 21.81 -27.73
C LYS A 889 17.36 21.79 -26.29
N ILE A 890 18.46 21.09 -26.00
CA ILE A 890 19.12 21.15 -24.70
C ILE A 890 19.94 22.42 -24.54
N LEU A 891 20.64 22.82 -25.62
CA LEU A 891 21.43 24.05 -25.62
C LEU A 891 20.55 25.30 -25.59
N ASP A 892 19.35 25.20 -26.16
CA ASP A 892 18.34 26.26 -26.19
C ASP A 892 16.91 25.67 -26.09
N PRO A 893 16.36 25.56 -24.86
CA PRO A 893 15.03 25.00 -24.61
C PRO A 893 13.85 25.80 -25.19
N TYR A 894 14.10 27.04 -25.64
CA TYR A 894 13.07 27.89 -26.25
C TYR A 894 12.83 27.56 -27.72
N LEU A 895 13.77 26.87 -28.38
CA LEU A 895 13.57 26.39 -29.75
C LEU A 895 12.59 25.20 -29.77
N LYS A 896 11.46 25.40 -30.45
CA LYS A 896 10.44 24.38 -30.74
C LYS A 896 10.62 23.83 -32.16
N GLY A 897 9.74 22.92 -32.56
CA GLY A 897 9.74 22.32 -33.90
C GLY A 897 10.14 20.84 -33.94
N HIS A 898 10.20 20.29 -35.15
CA HIS A 898 10.44 18.86 -35.42
C HIS A 898 11.89 18.58 -35.84
N THR A 899 12.19 17.32 -36.14
CA THR A 899 13.52 16.77 -36.48
C THR A 899 14.34 17.60 -37.47
N ASN A 900 13.71 18.17 -38.49
CA ASN A 900 14.42 18.85 -39.58
C ASN A 900 14.43 20.38 -39.46
N LEU A 901 13.51 20.95 -38.67
CA LEU A 901 13.26 22.38 -38.62
C LEU A 901 12.89 22.82 -37.20
N LEU A 902 13.70 23.70 -36.61
CA LEU A 902 13.47 24.29 -35.30
C LEU A 902 13.30 25.81 -35.40
N TYR A 903 12.48 26.38 -34.53
CA TYR A 903 12.09 27.79 -34.54
C TYR A 903 11.61 28.24 -33.15
N TYR A 904 11.63 29.55 -32.89
CA TYR A 904 11.00 30.12 -31.69
C TYR A 904 9.49 30.27 -31.87
N GLU A 905 8.73 30.17 -30.79
CA GLU A 905 7.25 30.28 -30.82
C GLU A 905 6.71 31.62 -31.28
N ASP A 906 7.53 32.68 -31.32
CA ASP A 906 7.19 34.00 -31.84
C ASP A 906 7.70 34.21 -33.28
N SER A 907 8.40 33.22 -33.86
CA SER A 907 8.90 33.30 -35.23
C SER A 907 7.76 33.39 -36.24
N GLN A 908 7.97 34.21 -37.28
CA GLN A 908 7.10 34.31 -38.45
C GLN A 908 7.26 33.12 -39.41
N VAL A 909 8.29 32.29 -39.21
CA VAL A 909 8.61 31.14 -40.05
C VAL A 909 8.66 29.89 -39.18
N ARG A 910 7.69 28.98 -39.34
CA ARG A 910 7.53 27.77 -38.50
C ARG A 910 7.40 26.49 -39.32
N SER A 911 7.11 26.62 -40.60
CA SER A 911 6.87 25.51 -41.51
C SER A 911 7.69 25.67 -42.79
N PRO A 912 7.94 24.58 -43.54
CA PRO A 912 8.53 24.68 -44.87
C PRO A 912 7.70 25.57 -45.82
N GLU A 913 6.38 25.66 -45.66
CA GLU A 913 5.52 26.59 -46.38
C GLU A 913 5.88 28.06 -46.08
N ASP A 914 6.06 28.41 -44.79
CA ASP A 914 6.46 29.77 -44.38
C ASP A 914 7.85 30.15 -44.92
N ILE A 915 8.76 29.17 -45.03
CA ILE A 915 10.09 29.38 -45.63
C ILE A 915 9.93 29.77 -47.10
N VAL A 916 8.98 29.14 -47.80
CA VAL A 916 8.71 29.46 -49.21
C VAL A 916 8.07 30.85 -49.32
N ILE A 917 7.01 31.12 -48.57
CA ILE A 917 6.27 32.40 -48.58
C ILE A 917 7.16 33.59 -48.19
N SER A 918 8.04 33.41 -47.21
CA SER A 918 8.93 34.48 -46.75
C SER A 918 10.01 34.84 -47.78
N LYS A 919 10.39 33.92 -48.68
CA LYS A 919 11.52 34.07 -49.59
C LYS A 919 11.16 34.25 -51.07
N PHE A 920 10.04 33.70 -51.53
CA PHE A 920 9.69 33.63 -52.95
C PHE A 920 8.39 34.38 -53.29
N ARG A 921 8.39 35.71 -53.22
CA ARG A 921 7.17 36.52 -53.45
C ARG A 921 6.93 36.91 -54.91
N GLU A 922 7.90 36.70 -55.79
CA GLU A 922 7.82 37.02 -57.22
C GLU A 922 7.54 35.75 -58.05
N VAL A 923 7.62 35.85 -59.38
CA VAL A 923 7.56 34.68 -60.27
C VAL A 923 8.84 33.86 -60.12
N HIS A 924 8.70 32.59 -59.75
CA HIS A 924 9.82 31.68 -59.54
C HIS A 924 9.60 30.32 -60.20
N LYS A 925 10.71 29.66 -60.52
CA LYS A 925 10.67 28.27 -60.98
C LYS A 925 10.49 27.33 -59.81
N LYS A 926 9.64 26.32 -59.97
CA LYS A 926 9.45 25.24 -58.97
C LYS A 926 10.77 24.59 -58.57
N GLU A 927 11.72 24.47 -59.49
CA GLU A 927 13.03 23.86 -59.22
C GLU A 927 13.88 24.69 -58.24
N GLU A 928 13.72 26.00 -58.19
CA GLU A 928 14.44 26.88 -57.25
C GLU A 928 13.96 26.65 -55.81
N ILE A 929 12.64 26.58 -55.63
CA ILE A 929 12.02 26.26 -54.34
C ILE A 929 12.35 24.83 -53.91
N LYS A 930 12.29 23.89 -54.86
CA LYS A 930 12.64 22.49 -54.64
C LYS A 930 14.09 22.33 -54.20
N SER A 931 15.01 23.04 -54.82
CA SER A 931 16.43 23.04 -54.45
C SER A 931 16.62 23.55 -53.02
N LEU A 932 15.96 24.65 -52.66
CA LEU A 932 16.03 25.18 -51.29
C LEU A 932 15.49 24.17 -50.26
N LEU A 933 14.33 23.56 -50.49
CA LEU A 933 13.75 22.61 -49.53
C LEU A 933 14.60 21.33 -49.42
N LYS A 934 15.27 20.89 -50.50
CA LYS A 934 16.27 19.81 -50.44
C LYS A 934 17.46 20.17 -49.56
N GLU A 935 17.99 21.39 -49.67
CA GLU A 935 19.08 21.85 -48.79
C GLU A 935 18.68 21.81 -47.32
N PHE A 936 17.41 22.06 -47.00
CA PHE A 936 16.85 21.97 -45.64
C PHE A 936 16.57 20.53 -45.18
N GLY A 937 16.82 19.52 -46.04
CA GLY A 937 16.68 18.10 -45.70
C GLY A 937 15.31 17.50 -46.03
N TYR A 938 14.46 18.18 -46.80
CA TYR A 938 13.16 17.63 -47.21
C TYR A 938 13.29 16.67 -48.39
N LYS A 939 12.59 15.54 -48.31
CA LYS A 939 12.50 14.54 -49.38
C LYS A 939 11.56 15.02 -50.49
N GLU A 940 11.76 14.51 -51.70
CA GLU A 940 10.93 14.79 -52.89
C GLU A 940 9.42 14.73 -52.63
N ALA A 941 8.94 13.67 -51.96
CA ALA A 941 7.54 13.52 -51.63
C ALA A 941 7.02 14.63 -50.70
N SER A 942 7.80 15.00 -49.68
CA SER A 942 7.46 16.08 -48.74
C SER A 942 7.42 17.43 -49.46
N ILE A 943 8.34 17.66 -50.39
CA ILE A 943 8.35 18.88 -51.22
C ILE A 943 7.10 18.94 -52.10
N GLY A 944 6.69 17.80 -52.67
CA GLY A 944 5.43 17.69 -53.42
C GLY A 944 4.20 18.08 -52.58
N ASN A 945 4.16 17.66 -51.31
CA ASN A 945 3.09 18.03 -50.39
C ASN A 945 3.09 19.54 -50.08
N VAL A 946 4.26 20.15 -49.85
CA VAL A 946 4.39 21.60 -49.66
C VAL A 946 3.83 22.36 -50.85
N PHE A 947 4.18 21.97 -52.08
CA PHE A 947 3.61 22.61 -53.27
C PHE A 947 2.10 22.41 -53.39
N THR A 948 1.61 21.20 -53.10
CA THR A 948 0.17 20.89 -53.16
C THR A 948 -0.59 21.78 -52.20
N LYS A 949 -0.13 21.87 -50.94
CA LYS A 949 -0.73 22.70 -49.90
C LYS A 949 -0.73 24.18 -50.27
N LEU A 950 0.42 24.73 -50.70
CA LEU A 950 0.54 26.13 -51.11
C LEU A 950 -0.41 26.50 -52.28
N ILE A 951 -0.67 25.56 -53.19
CA ILE A 951 -1.57 25.76 -54.33
C ILE A 951 -3.05 25.61 -53.90
N GLU A 952 -3.37 24.63 -53.06
CA GLU A 952 -4.74 24.41 -52.58
C GLU A 952 -5.22 25.52 -51.63
N GLU A 953 -4.33 26.02 -50.77
CA GLU A 953 -4.58 27.18 -49.89
C GLU A 953 -4.60 28.51 -50.65
N LYS A 954 -4.39 28.49 -51.98
CA LYS A 954 -4.35 29.67 -52.86
C LYS A 954 -3.30 30.71 -52.46
N GLU A 955 -2.24 30.28 -51.78
CA GLU A 955 -1.08 31.13 -51.48
C GLU A 955 -0.18 31.28 -52.72
N TYR A 956 -0.11 30.24 -53.55
CA TYR A 956 0.57 30.27 -54.85
C TYR A 956 -0.32 29.80 -55.98
N TYR A 957 -0.11 30.36 -57.16
CA TYR A 957 -0.78 29.99 -58.39
C TYR A 957 0.21 29.51 -59.44
N LEU A 958 -0.23 28.58 -60.28
CA LEU A 958 0.55 28.07 -61.41
C LEU A 958 0.41 29.04 -62.58
N ILE A 959 1.53 29.58 -63.06
CA ILE A 959 1.58 30.32 -64.33
C ILE A 959 1.80 29.35 -65.49
N SER A 960 2.71 28.39 -65.29
CA SER A 960 3.03 27.35 -66.25
C SER A 960 3.30 26.02 -65.54
N ASN A 961 3.71 25.00 -66.30
CA ASN A 961 4.14 23.73 -65.73
C ASN A 961 5.35 23.86 -64.78
N VAL A 962 6.21 24.86 -65.00
CA VAL A 962 7.47 25.05 -64.26
C VAL A 962 7.50 26.30 -63.39
N GLU A 963 6.62 27.27 -63.62
CA GLU A 963 6.59 28.56 -62.89
C GLU A 963 5.37 28.67 -61.98
N ILE A 964 5.60 29.27 -60.82
CA ILE A 964 4.57 29.65 -59.87
C ILE A 964 4.72 31.12 -59.47
N VAL A 965 3.66 31.69 -58.93
CA VAL A 965 3.65 33.05 -58.40
C VAL A 965 2.83 33.13 -57.14
N TYR A 966 3.24 34.00 -56.22
CA TYR A 966 2.51 34.29 -54.99
C TYR A 966 1.21 35.04 -55.28
N LYS A 967 0.18 34.83 -54.46
CA LYS A 967 -1.20 35.33 -54.68
C LYS A 967 -1.29 36.84 -54.96
N ASP A 968 -0.50 37.65 -54.26
CA ASP A 968 -0.56 39.12 -54.37
C ASP A 968 -0.39 39.59 -55.82
N LYS A 969 0.44 38.90 -56.62
CA LYS A 969 0.68 39.24 -58.02
C LYS A 969 -0.42 38.80 -58.96
N LEU A 970 -1.19 37.77 -58.59
CA LEU A 970 -2.32 37.31 -59.39
C LEU A 970 -3.58 38.16 -59.11
N GLU A 971 -3.72 38.64 -57.88
CA GLU A 971 -4.79 39.56 -57.46
C GLU A 971 -4.69 40.95 -58.14
N GLU A 972 -3.52 41.30 -58.71
CA GLU A 972 -3.34 42.51 -59.54
C GLU A 972 -4.05 42.42 -60.91
N ILE A 973 -4.55 41.24 -61.34
CA ILE A 973 -5.23 41.07 -62.62
C ILE A 973 -6.67 41.63 -62.55
N GLU A 974 -7.00 42.55 -63.47
CA GLU A 974 -8.32 43.15 -63.57
C GLU A 974 -9.44 42.13 -63.84
N GLU A 975 -10.59 42.29 -63.18
CA GLU A 975 -11.78 41.44 -63.33
C GLU A 975 -12.30 41.33 -64.78
N ASN A 976 -12.06 42.37 -65.60
CA ASN A 976 -12.41 42.36 -67.03
C ASN A 976 -11.60 41.30 -67.81
N VAL A 977 -10.35 41.02 -67.42
CA VAL A 977 -9.49 40.01 -68.02
C VAL A 977 -10.01 38.63 -67.68
N ILE A 978 -10.39 38.41 -66.42
CA ILE A 978 -10.98 37.15 -65.96
C ILE A 978 -12.29 36.87 -66.71
N ASN A 979 -13.13 37.90 -66.91
CA ASN A 979 -14.35 37.78 -67.71
C ASN A 979 -14.10 37.45 -69.20
N ASN A 980 -12.99 37.94 -69.78
CA ASN A 980 -12.58 37.52 -71.12
C ASN A 980 -12.16 36.04 -71.16
N VAL A 981 -11.52 35.53 -70.11
CA VAL A 981 -11.20 34.10 -69.98
C VAL A 981 -12.47 33.26 -69.87
N TYR A 982 -13.45 33.66 -69.06
CA TYR A 982 -14.74 32.98 -68.99
C TYR A 982 -15.46 32.97 -70.34
N SER A 983 -15.50 34.11 -71.03
CA SER A 983 -16.14 34.22 -72.35
C SER A 983 -15.49 33.31 -73.39
N LEU A 984 -14.14 33.19 -73.36
CA LEU A 984 -13.41 32.26 -74.22
C LEU A 984 -13.76 30.80 -73.90
N LEU A 985 -13.78 30.43 -72.62
CA LEU A 985 -14.09 29.05 -72.21
C LEU A 985 -15.54 28.69 -72.55
N ASP A 986 -16.50 29.59 -72.32
CA ASP A 986 -17.92 29.40 -72.64
C ASP A 986 -18.13 29.19 -74.15
N LEU A 987 -17.36 29.91 -74.99
CA LEU A 987 -17.37 29.74 -76.45
C LEU A 987 -16.77 28.41 -76.91
N GLU A 988 -15.64 28.00 -76.35
CA GLU A 988 -14.92 26.79 -76.77
C GLU A 988 -15.56 25.50 -76.22
N ILE A 989 -16.21 25.55 -75.04
CA ILE A 989 -16.88 24.39 -74.44
C ILE A 989 -18.22 24.08 -75.14
N GLY A 990 -18.93 25.12 -75.60
CA GLY A 990 -20.24 25.00 -76.24
C GLY A 990 -21.24 24.18 -75.41
N GLU A 991 -21.86 23.20 -76.05
CA GLU A 991 -22.84 22.28 -75.43
C GLU A 991 -22.20 21.18 -74.57
N LYS A 992 -20.87 21.00 -74.62
CA LYS A 992 -20.19 19.99 -73.78
C LYS A 992 -20.16 20.40 -72.31
N GLU A 993 -19.90 19.42 -71.45
CA GLU A 993 -19.69 19.65 -70.00
C GLU A 993 -18.22 19.90 -69.63
N TYR A 994 -17.28 19.57 -70.52
CA TYR A 994 -15.85 19.67 -70.27
C TYR A 994 -15.08 20.29 -71.45
N ILE A 995 -13.92 20.86 -71.14
CA ILE A 995 -12.95 21.35 -72.10
C ILE A 995 -11.54 20.95 -71.71
N VAL A 996 -10.76 20.49 -72.69
CA VAL A 996 -9.31 20.30 -72.55
C VAL A 996 -8.63 21.58 -72.99
N VAL A 997 -8.21 22.41 -72.03
CA VAL A 997 -7.66 23.76 -72.27
C VAL A 997 -6.41 23.71 -73.15
N ASN A 998 -5.60 22.64 -73.03
CA ASN A 998 -4.42 22.43 -73.87
C ASN A 998 -4.74 22.36 -75.39
N ASN A 999 -5.98 22.06 -75.78
CA ASN A 999 -6.39 21.98 -77.17
C ASN A 999 -6.79 23.35 -77.76
N ILE A 1000 -6.93 24.39 -76.91
CA ILE A 1000 -7.28 25.73 -77.37
C ILE A 1000 -6.06 26.36 -78.05
N SER A 1001 -6.10 26.44 -79.37
CA SER A 1001 -5.01 27.06 -80.13
C SER A 1001 -5.02 28.59 -80.03
N ARG A 1002 -3.82 29.18 -80.04
CA ARG A 1002 -3.58 30.64 -80.13
C ARG A 1002 -4.17 31.47 -78.98
N LEU A 1003 -4.11 30.97 -77.74
CA LEU A 1003 -4.55 31.67 -76.52
C LEU A 1003 -4.08 33.15 -76.46
N ARG A 1004 -2.80 33.40 -76.76
CA ARG A 1004 -2.19 34.75 -76.79
C ARG A 1004 -2.85 35.74 -77.77
N ARG A 1005 -3.58 35.26 -78.79
CA ARG A 1005 -4.31 36.12 -79.74
C ARG A 1005 -5.77 36.34 -79.35
N LYS A 1006 -6.32 35.45 -78.52
CA LYS A 1006 -7.74 35.46 -78.10
C LYS A 1006 -7.96 36.18 -76.77
N LEU A 1007 -6.92 36.33 -75.95
CA LEU A 1007 -6.98 36.97 -74.62
C LEU A 1007 -6.15 38.27 -74.59
N PRO A 1008 -6.51 39.23 -73.70
CA PRO A 1008 -5.80 40.50 -73.57
C PRO A 1008 -4.36 40.31 -73.07
N ARG A 1009 -3.48 41.26 -73.33
CA ARG A 1009 -2.09 41.19 -72.86
C ARG A 1009 -2.01 41.51 -71.36
N ILE A 1010 -1.38 40.61 -70.60
CA ILE A 1010 -1.08 40.77 -69.17
C ILE A 1010 0.42 40.50 -68.92
N ASP A 1011 0.89 40.70 -67.69
CA ASP A 1011 2.30 40.48 -67.30
C ASP A 1011 2.71 39.01 -67.29
N PHE A 1012 1.74 38.10 -67.40
CA PHE A 1012 1.94 36.66 -67.48
C PHE A 1012 1.71 36.13 -68.90
N THR A 1013 2.36 35.02 -69.22
CA THR A 1013 2.08 34.31 -70.48
C THR A 1013 0.82 33.48 -70.33
N TRP A 1014 -0.10 33.60 -71.29
CA TRP A 1014 -1.29 32.73 -71.36
C TRP A 1014 -0.92 31.29 -71.68
N GLU A 1015 -0.87 30.47 -70.63
CA GLU A 1015 -0.73 29.02 -70.67
C GLU A 1015 -1.97 28.34 -70.03
N PRO A 1016 -2.25 27.06 -70.35
CA PRO A 1016 -3.38 26.33 -69.79
C PRO A 1016 -3.43 26.33 -68.25
N GLU A 1017 -2.27 26.26 -67.59
CA GLU A 1017 -2.16 26.27 -66.14
C GLU A 1017 -2.61 27.60 -65.54
N LEU A 1018 -2.22 28.74 -66.13
CA LEU A 1018 -2.68 30.06 -65.70
C LEU A 1018 -4.19 30.21 -65.86
N ILE A 1019 -4.74 29.76 -67.00
CA ILE A 1019 -6.19 29.78 -67.24
C ILE A 1019 -6.90 28.99 -66.14
N SER A 1020 -6.43 27.77 -65.86
CA SER A 1020 -6.99 26.96 -64.78
C SER A 1020 -6.86 27.63 -63.42
N SER A 1021 -5.72 28.24 -63.11
CA SER A 1021 -5.48 28.93 -61.84
C SER A 1021 -6.48 30.07 -61.59
N LEU A 1022 -6.90 30.78 -62.65
CA LEU A 1022 -7.83 31.92 -62.56
C LEU A 1022 -9.30 31.50 -62.41
N VAL A 1023 -9.70 30.38 -63.03
CA VAL A 1023 -11.13 30.00 -63.14
C VAL A 1023 -11.55 28.85 -62.24
N ASN A 1024 -10.60 28.05 -61.74
CA ASN A 1024 -10.87 26.86 -60.94
C ASN A 1024 -11.46 27.19 -59.57
N GLY A 1025 -12.56 26.53 -59.21
CA GLY A 1025 -13.31 26.77 -57.97
C GLY A 1025 -14.26 27.97 -58.04
N ASN A 1026 -14.52 28.46 -59.26
CA ASN A 1026 -15.55 29.45 -59.57
C ASN A 1026 -16.54 28.85 -60.60
N LYS A 1027 -16.70 29.42 -61.80
CA LYS A 1027 -17.61 28.87 -62.83
C LYS A 1027 -17.16 27.51 -63.41
N TYR A 1028 -15.90 27.16 -63.19
CA TYR A 1028 -15.28 25.94 -63.68
C TYR A 1028 -14.54 25.25 -62.55
N LYS A 1029 -14.49 23.92 -62.61
CA LYS A 1029 -13.68 23.08 -61.72
C LYS A 1029 -12.72 22.22 -62.53
N ARG A 1030 -11.49 22.06 -62.04
CA ARG A 1030 -10.45 21.27 -62.69
C ARG A 1030 -10.57 19.81 -62.27
N VAL A 1031 -10.71 18.92 -63.24
CA VAL A 1031 -10.61 17.48 -63.01
C VAL A 1031 -9.13 17.10 -63.08
N LYS A 1032 -8.56 16.69 -61.94
CA LYS A 1032 -7.16 16.26 -61.84
C LYS A 1032 -7.08 14.73 -61.86
N ARG A 1033 -5.98 14.22 -62.41
CA ARG A 1033 -5.62 12.80 -62.28
C ARG A 1033 -4.80 12.53 -61.03
N VAL A 1034 -4.89 11.27 -60.57
CA VAL A 1034 -4.18 10.79 -59.37
C VAL A 1034 -2.79 10.30 -59.78
N TYR A 1035 -2.64 9.75 -60.98
CA TYR A 1035 -1.41 9.21 -61.55
C TYR A 1035 -1.11 9.91 -62.88
N ASN A 1036 0.00 10.65 -62.93
CA ASN A 1036 0.41 11.42 -64.11
C ASN A 1036 0.90 10.51 -65.27
N ASP A 1037 0.49 10.81 -66.51
CA ASP A 1037 0.95 10.13 -67.74
C ASP A 1037 2.35 10.62 -68.19
N TYR A 1038 3.40 10.09 -67.56
CA TYR A 1038 4.79 10.04 -68.05
C TYR A 1038 5.59 11.35 -68.28
N VAL A 1039 6.88 11.15 -68.58
CA VAL A 1039 8.08 12.01 -68.43
C VAL A 1039 7.89 13.48 -68.82
N GLY A 1040 7.85 14.36 -67.81
CA GLY A 1040 7.67 15.81 -67.96
C GLY A 1040 6.90 16.45 -66.79
N GLY A 1041 6.16 15.64 -66.03
CA GLY A 1041 5.58 16.04 -64.74
C GLY A 1041 4.30 16.87 -64.82
N THR A 1042 3.57 16.85 -65.94
CA THR A 1042 2.29 17.56 -66.07
C THR A 1042 1.19 16.78 -66.74
N ASP A 1043 0.01 16.92 -66.14
CA ASP A 1043 -1.25 16.41 -66.65
C ASP A 1043 -1.94 17.43 -67.56
N ARG A 1044 -2.86 16.96 -68.41
CA ARG A 1044 -3.71 17.84 -69.23
C ARG A 1044 -4.58 18.71 -68.30
N VAL A 1045 -4.73 19.99 -68.65
CA VAL A 1045 -5.65 20.90 -67.97
C VAL A 1045 -7.06 20.67 -68.53
N ILE A 1046 -7.85 19.94 -67.75
CA ILE A 1046 -9.25 19.66 -68.05
C ILE A 1046 -10.13 20.43 -67.09
N LEU A 1047 -11.00 21.28 -67.64
CA LEU A 1047 -11.99 22.03 -66.88
C LEU A 1047 -13.38 21.48 -67.20
N VAL A 1048 -14.20 21.29 -66.18
CA VAL A 1048 -15.63 21.01 -66.30
C VAL A 1048 -16.42 22.18 -65.73
N LYS A 1049 -17.64 22.38 -66.23
CA LYS A 1049 -18.55 23.39 -65.66
C LYS A 1049 -18.78 23.05 -64.18
N ASP A 1050 -18.77 24.05 -63.30
CA ASP A 1050 -18.94 23.82 -61.87
C ASP A 1050 -20.30 23.15 -61.55
N SER A 1051 -21.31 23.42 -62.37
CA SER A 1051 -22.64 22.78 -62.31
C SER A 1051 -22.69 21.31 -62.76
N SER A 1052 -21.62 20.75 -63.34
CA SER A 1052 -21.58 19.33 -63.75
C SER A 1052 -21.41 18.42 -62.54
N SER A 1053 -21.99 17.22 -62.58
CA SER A 1053 -21.78 16.20 -61.53
C SER A 1053 -20.42 15.50 -61.60
N ILE A 1054 -19.60 15.81 -62.60
CA ILE A 1054 -18.29 15.19 -62.79
C ILE A 1054 -17.29 15.78 -61.79
N GLU A 1055 -16.76 14.97 -60.88
CA GLU A 1055 -15.74 15.38 -59.91
C GLU A 1055 -14.41 14.70 -60.17
N ARG A 1056 -14.45 13.42 -60.55
CA ARG A 1056 -13.26 12.59 -60.74
C ARG A 1056 -12.94 12.31 -62.20
N PHE A 1057 -11.69 11.94 -62.47
CA PHE A 1057 -11.24 11.63 -63.82
C PHE A 1057 -11.91 10.37 -64.39
N ASP A 1058 -12.19 9.36 -63.57
CA ASP A 1058 -12.93 8.16 -63.99
C ASP A 1058 -14.40 8.48 -64.35
N GLU A 1059 -15.03 9.41 -63.62
CA GLU A 1059 -16.38 9.91 -63.95
C GLU A 1059 -16.39 10.70 -65.26
N LEU A 1060 -15.38 11.55 -65.49
CA LEU A 1060 -15.20 12.24 -66.76
C LEU A 1060 -15.06 11.24 -67.91
N VAL A 1061 -14.24 10.21 -67.73
CA VAL A 1061 -14.06 9.16 -68.74
C VAL A 1061 -15.35 8.37 -68.95
N LYS A 1062 -16.13 8.07 -67.89
CA LYS A 1062 -17.46 7.45 -68.01
C LYS A 1062 -18.39 8.32 -68.84
N HIS A 1063 -18.42 9.64 -68.59
CA HIS A 1063 -19.20 10.60 -69.37
C HIS A 1063 -18.79 10.60 -70.85
N ILE A 1064 -17.48 10.71 -71.13
CA ILE A 1064 -16.94 10.73 -72.50
C ILE A 1064 -17.27 9.43 -73.24
N ILE A 1065 -17.05 8.26 -72.62
CA ILE A 1065 -17.31 6.98 -73.27
C ILE A 1065 -18.81 6.76 -73.48
N THR A 1066 -19.65 7.18 -72.54
CA THR A 1066 -21.11 6.99 -72.64
C THR A 1066 -21.74 7.89 -73.70
N ASN A 1067 -21.29 9.14 -73.80
CA ASN A 1067 -21.93 10.17 -74.61
C ASN A 1067 -21.24 10.42 -75.96
N GLU A 1068 -19.94 10.18 -76.07
CA GLU A 1068 -19.14 10.56 -77.25
C GLU A 1068 -18.50 9.37 -77.99
N TYR A 1069 -18.41 8.18 -77.38
CA TYR A 1069 -17.74 7.01 -77.99
C TYR A 1069 -18.71 5.96 -78.55
N ASN A 1070 -18.65 5.73 -79.86
CA ASN A 1070 -19.46 4.72 -80.58
C ASN A 1070 -18.65 3.55 -81.16
N GLY A 1071 -17.37 3.42 -80.77
CA GLY A 1071 -16.43 2.43 -81.29
C GLY A 1071 -16.44 1.08 -80.58
N VAL A 1072 -15.47 0.23 -80.91
CA VAL A 1072 -15.30 -1.10 -80.31
C VAL A 1072 -14.92 -0.95 -78.83
N LYS A 1073 -15.68 -1.59 -77.95
CA LYS A 1073 -15.47 -1.60 -76.49
C LYS A 1073 -14.27 -2.48 -76.07
N HIS A 1074 -13.09 -2.10 -76.52
CA HIS A 1074 -11.81 -2.73 -76.20
C HIS A 1074 -10.83 -1.68 -75.71
N ILE A 1075 -10.00 -2.05 -74.73
CA ILE A 1075 -9.07 -1.15 -74.02
C ILE A 1075 -8.21 -0.29 -74.97
N ASP A 1076 -7.64 -0.89 -76.02
CA ASP A 1076 -6.79 -0.18 -77.00
C ASP A 1076 -7.54 0.90 -77.81
N HIS A 1077 -8.80 0.64 -78.15
CA HIS A 1077 -9.58 1.56 -78.98
C HIS A 1077 -10.10 2.73 -78.15
N ILE A 1078 -10.45 2.48 -76.89
CA ILE A 1078 -10.81 3.52 -75.93
C ILE A 1078 -9.59 4.37 -75.62
N HIS A 1079 -8.43 3.76 -75.39
CA HIS A 1079 -7.17 4.48 -75.20
C HIS A 1079 -6.87 5.40 -76.39
N LYS A 1080 -6.97 4.88 -77.62
CA LYS A 1080 -6.79 5.71 -78.83
C LYS A 1080 -7.80 6.85 -78.91
N PHE A 1081 -9.06 6.62 -78.57
CA PHE A 1081 -10.08 7.67 -78.60
C PHE A 1081 -9.82 8.78 -77.57
N LEU A 1082 -9.45 8.42 -76.34
CA LEU A 1082 -9.10 9.40 -75.31
C LEU A 1082 -7.85 10.22 -75.69
N LEU A 1083 -6.89 9.60 -76.40
CA LEU A 1083 -5.76 10.31 -77.00
C LEU A 1083 -6.20 11.31 -78.08
N ASP A 1084 -7.08 10.88 -78.99
CA ASP A 1084 -7.58 11.73 -80.08
C ASP A 1084 -8.40 12.92 -79.55
N GLN A 1085 -9.12 12.75 -78.44
CA GLN A 1085 -9.79 13.85 -77.73
C GLN A 1085 -8.82 14.75 -76.94
N GLY A 1086 -7.55 14.38 -76.83
CA GLY A 1086 -6.52 15.10 -76.09
C GLY A 1086 -6.68 15.03 -74.56
N VAL A 1087 -7.51 14.10 -74.06
CA VAL A 1087 -7.79 13.90 -72.62
C VAL A 1087 -6.60 13.24 -71.92
N ILE A 1088 -5.85 12.40 -72.64
CA ILE A 1088 -4.63 11.75 -72.16
C ILE A 1088 -3.45 12.04 -73.11
N TYR A 1089 -2.22 11.82 -72.64
CA TYR A 1089 -0.99 12.01 -73.46
C TYR A 1089 -0.58 10.73 -74.18
N ASN A 1090 -0.02 10.88 -75.38
CA ASN A 1090 0.51 9.76 -76.14
C ASN A 1090 1.81 9.25 -75.51
N ASN A 1091 1.73 8.17 -74.75
CA ASN A 1091 2.90 7.53 -74.16
C ASN A 1091 3.45 6.44 -75.09
N GLU A 1092 4.47 6.78 -75.88
CA GLU A 1092 5.06 5.86 -76.88
C GLU A 1092 5.62 4.56 -76.26
N LYS A 1093 5.89 4.54 -74.95
CA LYS A 1093 6.48 3.40 -74.24
C LYS A 1093 5.47 2.42 -73.62
N ASN A 1094 4.21 2.80 -73.46
CA ASN A 1094 3.17 1.92 -72.90
C ASN A 1094 1.78 2.35 -73.39
N ARG A 1095 1.17 1.56 -74.29
CA ARG A 1095 -0.21 1.77 -74.77
C ARG A 1095 -1.19 1.14 -73.78
N SER A 1096 -1.38 1.76 -72.62
CA SER A 1096 -2.31 1.28 -71.60
C SER A 1096 -3.20 2.43 -71.11
N LEU A 1097 -4.46 2.13 -70.78
CA LEU A 1097 -5.32 3.11 -70.11
C LEU A 1097 -4.70 3.56 -68.77
N PRO A 1098 -4.92 4.82 -68.37
CA PRO A 1098 -4.63 5.33 -67.02
C PRO A 1098 -5.01 4.35 -65.91
N TYR A 1099 -4.18 4.24 -64.88
CA TYR A 1099 -4.42 3.36 -63.73
C TYR A 1099 -5.77 3.67 -63.05
N GLU A 1100 -6.17 4.93 -62.99
CA GLU A 1100 -7.46 5.35 -62.44
C GLU A 1100 -8.64 4.72 -63.15
N ILE A 1101 -8.52 4.45 -64.46
CA ILE A 1101 -9.55 3.76 -65.22
C ILE A 1101 -9.48 2.26 -64.97
N LEU A 1102 -8.27 1.69 -64.89
CA LEU A 1102 -8.06 0.26 -64.63
C LEU A 1102 -8.50 -0.18 -63.23
N ALA A 1103 -8.34 0.71 -62.24
CA ALA A 1103 -8.64 0.46 -60.83
C ALA A 1103 -10.01 1.01 -60.40
N SER A 1104 -10.72 1.76 -61.26
CA SER A 1104 -12.03 2.33 -60.91
C SER A 1104 -13.11 1.27 -60.90
N GLU A 1105 -13.98 1.35 -59.88
CA GLU A 1105 -15.17 0.51 -59.78
C GLU A 1105 -16.20 0.79 -60.87
N LEU A 1106 -16.10 1.94 -61.56
CA LEU A 1106 -17.00 2.32 -62.65
C LEU A 1106 -16.79 1.50 -63.93
N PHE A 1107 -15.67 0.76 -64.02
CA PHE A 1107 -15.31 0.00 -65.21
C PHE A 1107 -15.01 -1.47 -64.87
N GLU A 1108 -15.23 -2.33 -65.85
CA GLU A 1108 -14.89 -3.76 -65.82
C GLU A 1108 -14.07 -4.07 -67.07
N ILE A 1109 -12.88 -4.63 -66.88
CA ILE A 1109 -11.98 -5.03 -67.96
C ILE A 1109 -11.64 -6.51 -67.75
N ASP A 1110 -12.02 -7.34 -68.72
CA ASP A 1110 -11.76 -8.79 -68.65
C ASP A 1110 -10.31 -9.14 -69.06
N GLU A 1111 -9.92 -10.41 -68.86
CA GLU A 1111 -8.61 -10.93 -69.23
C GLU A 1111 -8.28 -10.81 -70.73
N MET A 1112 -9.28 -10.51 -71.57
CA MET A 1112 -9.18 -10.34 -73.02
C MET A 1112 -9.21 -8.86 -73.43
N GLY A 1113 -9.21 -7.91 -72.49
CA GLY A 1113 -9.17 -6.47 -72.74
C GLY A 1113 -10.51 -5.84 -73.16
N ARG A 1114 -11.64 -6.55 -73.00
CA ARG A 1114 -12.98 -6.00 -73.28
C ARG A 1114 -13.38 -5.04 -72.17
N PHE A 1115 -13.89 -3.88 -72.54
CA PHE A 1115 -14.21 -2.80 -71.61
C PHE A 1115 -15.71 -2.66 -71.42
N LYS A 1116 -16.18 -2.65 -70.18
CA LYS A 1116 -17.58 -2.45 -69.83
C LYS A 1116 -17.73 -1.38 -68.75
N ILE A 1117 -18.73 -0.54 -68.89
CA ILE A 1117 -19.12 0.43 -67.85
C ILE A 1117 -20.06 -0.29 -66.89
N LYS A 1118 -19.77 -0.23 -65.59
CA LYS A 1118 -20.66 -0.72 -64.54
C LYS A 1118 -21.72 0.35 -64.25
N GLU A 1119 -22.96 -0.11 -64.03
CA GLU A 1119 -24.11 0.76 -63.75
C GLU A 1119 -23.88 1.58 -62.49
#